data_AF-A0A6S6TFS9-F1
#
_entry.id   AF-A0A6S6TFS9-F1
#
_cell.length_a   1.000
_cell.length_b   1.000
_cell.length_c   1.000
_cell.angle_alpha   90.00
_cell.angle_beta   90.00
_cell.angle_gamma   90.00
#
_symmetry.space_group_name_H-M   'P 1'
#
loop_
_entity.id
_entity.type
_entity.pdbx_description
1 polymer ?
#
loop_
_entity_poly.entity_id
_entity_poly.type
_entity_poly.pdbx_seq_one_letter_code
_entity_poly.pdbx_strand_id
1 'polypeptide(L)'
;MLIESSVTSPIKSCSLALFGSCVTRDIFNSHFNENYKSFFNIVAFQNQTTIMSLMSSAIEYESKQLYPLEGWDRTSTESELNKVFLNNLIEAEPSILIVDFFADARFKTIKIKDSFLTANEWKVSKSDFFKEILTFSEVFIPNDEQLKESMNAFLSFMKKYLPQTKIILNKARGIYSYTNLEEKEEFFNKNFIQNFNDRWKKLDSLFIDIVKPIEIDVMNYDVKGYIHHRWSTGYVHYTPNFYHDFLNTLISVQFQNQIEFLKKSLARLVPSGLFPEEKLLLINEIRTVYISLNTKDKDYIENWLEGRYKEFLLQLSIYNTTLHNYVKFINFSFRNGIKGVVARDMSFSKYMIEKIIKKEIFNHEEISAYAYLTYGGILYGFFNAQKEGIQKKVYFKLSRQYLLLAEKNSKTDYVTNRSRYFLANLYSLNQDFDNSYTWYMKSLSCKNLAPNSYSLLFTLLVRSVDIRFNSFFKNIKKVFTKSNVQNKHFWLYIQSQIKNKTLSNNIDLIIKQCDELNSVETNVWSTEIVNFVSLFSTYLNSTIDSEDYSELGNVTELYKNLLLTEKGKAYLLFYTAELYVFRDDLSRAILMLSESNTMSFDNQKLDYISDILLENFSVEIRSILKENEYTFQNESVCFYCEEQLRKVFAWKRFLSRGCISGNFDEEVEFLEFLLNHTDNVVFEKVLNTRLAYLYYTGTAEVNEDHYITPDIAKSRAYFQKVTGNPLVNKYLQHPRLALYQDMEQYIDTNEEKYLFFENKESDELLIVFSCAGSYSRYTQLKLFYQKNKTNVLFINNPQYNWYHGSEWERIQKIIEEVALKRFKKENIISYFGSMGGYAALRVGLTYGFRTVIFNPQVDLKLWIKHRPSISVRLKKEKELVHLQNLDTGLYEKAPLYYIASSSMEDVEAFEIFVNKISLCKNGLFILEKIPDNLHDGIFGLTYKGREQEAILGLAKMQQRYYPIGDYVKLDNRVENVEDFWMMIKESMSLRIIIQIRGSIVYTLDIQRG
;
A
#
# COMPACT_ATOMS: atom_id res chain seq x y z
N MET A 1 -13.37 -28.84 21.28
CA MET A 1 -12.62 -29.50 20.20
C MET A 1 -12.67 -28.63 18.96
N LEU A 2 -11.50 -28.12 18.56
CA LEU A 2 -11.01 -27.67 17.22
C LEU A 2 -12.00 -26.86 16.36
N ILE A 3 -11.75 -25.59 16.05
CA ILE A 3 -10.65 -25.14 15.17
C ILE A 3 -9.94 -23.89 15.74
N GLU A 4 -8.70 -24.07 16.16
CA GLU A 4 -7.64 -23.05 16.09
C GLU A 4 -6.79 -23.33 14.84
N SER A 5 -6.47 -22.30 14.05
CA SER A 5 -5.11 -22.11 13.52
C SER A 5 -5.01 -20.84 12.66
N SER A 6 -3.99 -20.05 13.02
CA SER A 6 -3.18 -19.18 12.17
C SER A 6 -3.88 -18.09 11.35
N VAL A 7 -4.10 -16.94 12.01
CA VAL A 7 -3.96 -15.63 11.35
C VAL A 7 -2.80 -14.90 12.02
N THR A 8 -1.88 -14.44 11.19
CA THR A 8 -0.58 -13.84 11.49
C THR A 8 -0.63 -12.66 12.45
N SER A 9 0.42 -12.51 13.27
CA SER A 9 0.46 -11.68 14.48
C SER A 9 0.02 -10.22 14.28
N PRO A 10 -0.93 -9.72 15.08
CA PRO A 10 -1.11 -8.28 15.23
C PRO A 10 0.13 -7.70 15.90
N ILE A 11 0.40 -6.41 15.66
CA ILE A 11 1.31 -5.59 16.46
C ILE A 11 1.15 -6.01 17.93
N LYS A 12 2.25 -6.38 18.60
CA LYS A 12 2.24 -6.91 19.98
C LYS A 12 1.36 -5.99 20.83
N SER A 13 0.13 -6.43 21.12
CA SER A 13 -0.83 -5.64 21.90
C SER A 13 -0.22 -5.38 23.27
N CYS A 14 -0.43 -4.18 23.81
CA CYS A 14 0.17 -3.80 25.08
C CYS A 14 -0.29 -4.79 26.16
N SER A 15 0.64 -5.52 26.77
CA SER A 15 0.33 -6.47 27.84
C SER A 15 -0.10 -5.72 29.10
N LEU A 16 -1.18 -6.19 29.71
CA LEU A 16 -1.82 -5.52 30.83
C LEU A 16 -2.24 -6.53 31.89
N ALA A 17 -2.00 -6.22 33.15
CA ALA A 17 -2.49 -6.99 34.28
C ALA A 17 -3.50 -6.18 35.11
N LEU A 18 -4.42 -6.88 35.77
CA LEU A 18 -5.52 -6.30 36.53
C LEU A 18 -5.47 -6.81 37.97
N PHE A 19 -5.42 -5.90 38.95
CA PHE A 19 -5.63 -6.21 40.36
C PHE A 19 -6.80 -5.37 40.88
N GLY A 20 -7.97 -5.98 41.02
CA GLY A 20 -9.15 -5.18 41.33
C GLY A 20 -10.45 -5.95 41.24
N SER A 21 -11.51 -5.28 40.81
CA SER A 21 -12.88 -5.77 40.86
C SER A 21 -13.57 -5.75 39.49
N CYS A 22 -14.90 -5.96 39.48
CA CYS A 22 -15.72 -5.84 38.28
C CYS A 22 -15.57 -4.46 37.62
N VAL A 23 -15.35 -3.41 38.41
CA VAL A 23 -15.16 -2.05 37.92
C VAL A 23 -13.99 -1.95 36.96
N THR A 24 -12.85 -2.57 37.29
CA THR A 24 -11.67 -2.57 36.44
C THR A 24 -11.74 -3.63 35.35
N ARG A 25 -12.25 -4.82 35.66
CA ARG A 25 -12.38 -5.92 34.70
C ARG A 25 -13.31 -5.56 33.53
N ASP A 26 -14.45 -4.92 33.81
CA ASP A 26 -15.48 -4.69 32.80
C ASP A 26 -15.11 -3.58 31.80
N ILE A 27 -14.07 -2.78 32.06
CA ILE A 27 -13.42 -1.92 31.06
C ILE A 27 -12.91 -2.78 29.87
N PHE A 28 -12.44 -4.00 30.14
CA PHE A 28 -11.90 -4.94 29.16
C PHE A 28 -12.90 -6.07 28.86
N ASN A 29 -14.18 -5.74 28.84
CA ASN A 29 -15.26 -6.64 28.46
C ASN A 29 -15.85 -6.19 27.13
N SER A 30 -15.86 -7.08 26.13
CA SER A 30 -16.34 -6.76 24.78
C SER A 30 -17.82 -6.35 24.74
N HIS A 31 -18.59 -6.57 25.81
CA HIS A 31 -19.95 -6.03 25.91
C HIS A 31 -19.98 -4.51 26.08
N PHE A 32 -18.99 -3.94 26.78
CA PHE A 32 -18.86 -2.50 26.98
C PHE A 32 -17.91 -1.91 25.95
N ASN A 33 -16.72 -2.49 25.77
CA ASN A 33 -15.73 -2.01 24.81
C ASN A 33 -15.39 -3.11 23.80
N GLU A 34 -16.15 -3.24 22.71
CA GLU A 34 -15.95 -4.31 21.72
C GLU A 34 -14.52 -4.40 21.17
N ASN A 35 -13.83 -3.27 21.06
CA ASN A 35 -12.53 -3.12 20.42
C ASN A 35 -11.31 -3.05 21.35
N TYR A 36 -11.44 -3.26 22.67
CA TYR A 36 -10.28 -3.11 23.58
C TYR A 36 -9.09 -4.03 23.22
N LYS A 37 -9.37 -5.21 22.64
CA LYS A 37 -8.37 -6.21 22.23
C LYS A 37 -7.46 -5.73 21.10
N SER A 38 -7.87 -4.69 20.36
CA SER A 38 -7.03 -4.02 19.37
C SER A 38 -5.86 -3.26 20.01
N PHE A 39 -5.97 -2.91 21.30
CA PHE A 39 -5.01 -2.08 22.02
C PHE A 39 -4.27 -2.86 23.13
N PHE A 40 -4.99 -3.71 23.86
CA PHE A 40 -4.49 -4.35 25.08
C PHE A 40 -4.70 -5.87 25.08
N ASN A 41 -3.75 -6.58 25.69
CA ASN A 41 -3.85 -8.01 26.00
C ASN A 41 -3.81 -8.21 27.52
N ILE A 42 -4.86 -8.81 28.09
CA ILE A 42 -4.91 -9.09 29.53
C ILE A 42 -4.11 -10.36 29.81
N VAL A 43 -2.98 -10.22 30.51
CA VAL A 43 -2.05 -11.34 30.78
C VAL A 43 -2.18 -11.91 32.19
N ALA A 44 -2.71 -11.14 33.14
CA ALA A 44 -2.97 -11.60 34.50
C ALA A 44 -4.16 -10.84 35.10
N PHE A 45 -4.94 -11.50 35.95
CA PHE A 45 -6.05 -10.87 36.68
C PHE A 45 -6.23 -11.51 38.06
N GLN A 46 -6.33 -10.67 39.10
CA GLN A 46 -6.77 -11.08 40.43
C GLN A 46 -8.02 -10.28 40.81
N ASN A 47 -9.08 -11.01 41.18
CA ASN A 47 -10.42 -10.47 41.34
C ASN A 47 -10.84 -10.41 42.82
N GLN A 48 -11.12 -9.20 43.30
CA GLN A 48 -11.72 -8.91 44.61
C GLN A 48 -10.93 -9.45 45.80
N THR A 49 -9.62 -9.23 45.78
CA THR A 49 -8.68 -9.62 46.84
C THR A 49 -8.10 -8.35 47.46
N THR A 50 -8.01 -8.29 48.80
CA THR A 50 -7.39 -7.16 49.50
C THR A 50 -5.87 -7.16 49.29
N ILE A 51 -5.25 -5.98 49.31
CA ILE A 51 -3.79 -5.88 49.16
C ILE A 51 -3.06 -6.59 50.30
N MET A 52 -3.64 -6.60 51.50
CA MET A 52 -3.11 -7.30 52.66
C MET A 52 -3.11 -8.82 52.47
N SER A 53 -4.17 -9.38 51.87
CA SER A 53 -4.20 -10.80 51.49
C SER A 53 -3.19 -11.09 50.39
N LEU A 54 -3.12 -10.26 49.34
CA LEU A 54 -2.22 -10.46 48.20
C LEU A 54 -0.75 -10.52 48.64
N MET A 55 -0.33 -9.64 49.55
CA MET A 55 1.06 -9.51 49.99
C MET A 55 1.44 -10.44 51.16
N SER A 56 0.53 -11.30 51.61
CA SER A 56 0.78 -12.27 52.68
C SER A 56 1.22 -13.63 52.12
N SER A 57 1.73 -14.51 53.00
CA SER A 57 2.14 -15.88 52.63
C SER A 57 0.95 -16.72 52.13
N ALA A 58 1.22 -17.76 51.34
CA ALA A 58 0.18 -18.71 50.94
C ALA A 58 -0.47 -19.41 52.16
N ILE A 59 -1.74 -19.77 52.03
CA ILE A 59 -2.52 -20.43 53.09
C ILE A 59 -2.70 -21.89 52.72
N GLU A 60 -2.31 -22.78 53.63
CA GLU A 60 -2.54 -24.22 53.46
C GLU A 60 -4.02 -24.56 53.56
N TYR A 61 -4.51 -25.37 52.62
CA TYR A 61 -5.87 -25.88 52.59
C TYR A 61 -5.92 -27.23 51.88
N GLU A 62 -6.92 -28.03 52.19
CA GLU A 62 -7.28 -29.21 51.43
C GLU A 62 -8.34 -28.86 50.38
N SER A 63 -8.14 -29.31 49.14
CA SER A 63 -9.00 -29.01 48.00
C SER A 63 -10.51 -29.28 48.24
N LYS A 64 -10.84 -30.28 49.06
CA LYS A 64 -12.22 -30.62 49.44
C LYS A 64 -12.89 -29.55 50.32
N GLN A 65 -12.12 -28.77 51.09
CA GLN A 65 -12.64 -27.72 51.95
C GLN A 65 -13.22 -26.54 51.15
N LEU A 66 -12.88 -26.43 49.86
CA LEU A 66 -13.47 -25.40 49.00
C LEU A 66 -14.89 -25.73 48.51
N TYR A 67 -15.45 -26.89 48.84
CA TYR A 67 -16.86 -27.20 48.54
C TYR A 67 -17.82 -26.19 49.21
N PRO A 68 -18.92 -25.75 48.57
CA PRO A 68 -19.41 -26.10 47.24
C PRO A 68 -18.97 -25.12 46.14
N LEU A 69 -17.81 -24.45 46.29
CA LEU A 69 -17.33 -23.53 45.26
C LEU A 69 -16.99 -24.30 43.98
N GLU A 70 -17.47 -23.78 42.85
CA GLU A 70 -17.24 -24.32 41.51
C GLU A 70 -16.81 -23.21 40.54
N GLY A 71 -16.26 -23.62 39.39
CA GLY A 71 -15.89 -22.74 38.29
C GLY A 71 -15.05 -21.53 38.72
N TRP A 72 -15.48 -20.33 38.33
CA TRP A 72 -14.76 -19.09 38.56
C TRP A 72 -14.56 -18.76 40.04
N ASP A 73 -15.56 -19.02 40.89
CA ASP A 73 -15.47 -18.70 42.32
C ASP A 73 -14.40 -19.57 42.99
N ARG A 74 -14.36 -20.86 42.64
CA ARG A 74 -13.32 -21.78 43.10
C ARG A 74 -11.93 -21.34 42.65
N THR A 75 -11.73 -21.14 41.35
CA THR A 75 -10.42 -20.75 40.79
C THR A 75 -9.93 -19.40 41.34
N SER A 76 -10.83 -18.44 41.53
CA SER A 76 -10.50 -17.14 42.12
C SER A 76 -10.05 -17.28 43.58
N THR A 77 -10.70 -18.15 44.36
CA THR A 77 -10.33 -18.43 45.75
C THR A 77 -9.01 -19.20 45.84
N GLU A 78 -8.79 -20.21 44.99
CA GLU A 78 -7.52 -20.94 44.91
C GLU A 78 -6.35 -20.02 44.53
N SER A 79 -6.56 -19.09 43.59
CA SER A 79 -5.55 -18.09 43.21
C SER A 79 -5.14 -17.20 44.39
N GLU A 80 -6.11 -16.79 45.23
CA GLU A 80 -5.83 -15.97 46.42
C GLU A 80 -5.17 -16.78 47.56
N LEU A 81 -5.58 -18.02 47.79
CA LEU A 81 -4.96 -18.87 48.82
C LEU A 81 -3.51 -19.19 48.48
N ASN A 82 -3.22 -19.45 47.20
CA ASN A 82 -1.89 -19.80 46.71
C ASN A 82 -1.07 -18.57 46.26
N LYS A 83 -1.62 -17.35 46.32
CA LYS A 83 -0.97 -16.09 45.90
C LYS A 83 -0.45 -16.10 44.45
N VAL A 84 -1.14 -16.82 43.56
CA VAL A 84 -0.69 -17.11 42.18
C VAL A 84 -0.46 -15.84 41.35
N PHE A 85 -1.25 -14.79 41.61
CA PHE A 85 -1.18 -13.55 40.85
C PHE A 85 0.22 -12.92 40.83
N LEU A 86 0.96 -12.95 41.94
CA LEU A 86 2.31 -12.36 42.00
C LEU A 86 3.27 -13.10 41.05
N ASN A 87 3.20 -14.43 40.99
CA ASN A 87 4.01 -15.21 40.04
C ASN A 87 3.58 -14.95 38.60
N ASN A 88 2.27 -14.88 38.33
CA ASN A 88 1.76 -14.54 37.00
C ASN A 88 2.25 -13.16 36.53
N LEU A 89 2.37 -12.19 37.44
CA LEU A 89 2.93 -10.89 37.10
C LEU A 89 4.41 -10.98 36.71
N ILE A 90 5.21 -11.76 37.47
CA ILE A 90 6.63 -11.99 37.17
C ILE A 90 6.80 -12.67 35.82
N GLU A 91 6.03 -13.73 35.56
CA GLU A 91 6.12 -14.50 34.32
C GLU A 91 5.67 -13.70 33.09
N ALA A 92 4.63 -12.88 33.24
CA ALA A 92 4.04 -12.16 32.12
C ALA A 92 4.68 -10.80 31.82
N GLU A 93 5.44 -10.22 32.77
CA GLU A 93 6.07 -8.90 32.70
C GLU A 93 5.17 -7.84 32.03
N PRO A 94 3.98 -7.54 32.60
CA PRO A 94 3.02 -6.66 31.95
C PRO A 94 3.57 -5.23 31.81
N SER A 95 3.30 -4.59 30.68
CA SER A 95 3.64 -3.17 30.50
C SER A 95 2.85 -2.25 31.44
N ILE A 96 1.62 -2.65 31.78
CA ILE A 96 0.70 -1.89 32.64
C ILE A 96 0.08 -2.81 33.69
N LEU A 97 0.00 -2.34 34.93
CA LEU A 97 -0.81 -2.92 36.01
C LEU A 97 -1.87 -1.91 36.44
N ILE A 98 -3.16 -2.26 36.27
CA ILE A 98 -4.28 -1.44 36.76
C ILE A 98 -4.73 -1.97 38.11
N VAL A 99 -4.83 -1.05 39.08
CA VAL A 99 -5.22 -1.34 40.46
C VAL A 99 -6.52 -0.61 40.82
N ASP A 100 -7.43 -1.29 41.52
CA ASP A 100 -8.52 -0.66 42.27
C ASP A 100 -8.66 -1.26 43.68
N PHE A 101 -9.13 -0.44 44.63
CA PHE A 101 -9.26 -0.80 46.04
C PHE A 101 -10.69 -1.15 46.46
N PHE A 102 -11.54 -1.60 45.52
CA PHE A 102 -12.90 -2.01 45.85
C PHE A 102 -12.92 -3.05 46.98
N ALA A 103 -12.06 -4.07 46.90
CA ALA A 103 -12.01 -5.17 47.87
C ALA A 103 -11.63 -4.67 49.27
N ASP A 104 -10.60 -3.83 49.37
CA ASP A 104 -10.12 -3.23 50.64
C ASP A 104 -11.13 -2.25 51.26
N ALA A 105 -11.93 -1.59 50.41
CA ALA A 105 -13.02 -0.73 50.86
C ALA A 105 -14.24 -1.54 51.30
N ARG A 106 -14.51 -2.69 50.66
CA ARG A 106 -15.76 -3.45 50.81
C ARG A 106 -15.70 -4.58 51.83
N PHE A 107 -14.58 -5.30 51.86
CA PHE A 107 -14.47 -6.56 52.60
C PHE A 107 -13.61 -6.40 53.85
N LYS A 108 -13.88 -7.27 54.83
CA LYS A 108 -13.00 -7.46 55.99
C LYS A 108 -11.83 -8.36 55.60
N THR A 109 -10.84 -8.46 56.48
CA THR A 109 -9.71 -9.38 56.36
C THR A 109 -9.77 -10.41 57.48
N ILE A 110 -9.40 -11.64 57.17
CA ILE A 110 -9.28 -12.76 58.11
C ILE A 110 -7.79 -13.01 58.34
N LYS A 111 -7.35 -12.99 59.60
CA LYS A 111 -5.99 -13.40 59.97
C LYS A 111 -5.97 -14.90 60.24
N ILE A 112 -5.14 -15.62 59.49
CA ILE A 112 -4.94 -17.06 59.62
C ILE A 112 -3.45 -17.30 59.90
N LYS A 113 -3.11 -17.60 61.17
CA LYS A 113 -1.72 -17.65 61.65
C LYS A 113 -0.97 -16.34 61.27
N ASP A 114 0.04 -16.45 60.42
CA ASP A 114 0.88 -15.33 59.93
C ASP A 114 0.49 -14.87 58.52
N SER A 115 -0.69 -15.28 58.01
CA SER A 115 -1.21 -14.92 56.70
C SER A 115 -2.58 -14.25 56.78
N PHE A 116 -3.03 -13.68 55.66
CA PHE A 116 -4.27 -12.94 55.53
C PHE A 116 -5.10 -13.44 54.34
N LEU A 117 -6.42 -13.42 54.52
CA LEU A 117 -7.41 -13.79 53.53
C LEU A 117 -8.52 -12.74 53.45
N THR A 118 -8.98 -12.41 52.25
CA THR A 118 -10.14 -11.53 52.07
C THR A 118 -11.41 -12.22 52.56
N ALA A 119 -12.15 -11.60 53.48
CA ALA A 119 -13.45 -12.09 53.94
C ALA A 119 -14.54 -11.78 52.91
N ASN A 120 -14.40 -12.30 51.69
CA ASN A 120 -15.31 -12.05 50.58
C ASN A 120 -16.62 -12.84 50.77
N GLU A 121 -17.68 -12.17 51.25
CA GLU A 121 -18.95 -12.84 51.54
C GLU A 121 -19.73 -13.31 50.30
N TRP A 122 -19.29 -12.97 49.10
CA TRP A 122 -19.91 -13.44 47.85
C TRP A 122 -19.35 -14.78 47.39
N LYS A 123 -18.11 -15.10 47.79
CA LYS A 123 -17.35 -16.27 47.34
C LYS A 123 -16.93 -17.14 48.51
N VAL A 124 -15.83 -16.78 49.19
CA VAL A 124 -15.17 -17.67 50.15
C VAL A 124 -16.08 -18.04 51.32
N SER A 125 -17.01 -17.17 51.74
CA SER A 125 -17.96 -17.45 52.83
C SER A 125 -18.85 -18.67 52.63
N LYS A 126 -19.03 -19.09 51.37
CA LYS A 126 -19.86 -20.26 51.02
C LYS A 126 -19.10 -21.57 51.22
N SER A 127 -17.76 -21.52 51.27
CA SER A 127 -16.92 -22.72 51.40
C SER A 127 -16.93 -23.31 52.81
N ASP A 128 -16.72 -24.61 52.92
CA ASP A 128 -16.51 -25.29 54.21
C ASP A 128 -15.21 -24.83 54.88
N PHE A 129 -14.19 -24.50 54.08
CA PHE A 129 -12.94 -23.89 54.53
C PHE A 129 -13.20 -22.64 55.36
N PHE A 130 -14.08 -21.75 54.88
CA PHE A 130 -14.41 -20.53 55.59
C PHE A 130 -15.10 -20.79 56.94
N LYS A 131 -16.03 -21.76 56.99
CA LYS A 131 -16.71 -22.14 58.24
C LYS A 131 -15.72 -22.66 59.27
N GLU A 132 -14.73 -23.43 58.83
CA GLU A 132 -13.68 -23.98 59.67
C GLU A 132 -12.77 -22.88 60.22
N ILE A 133 -12.20 -22.02 59.35
CA ILE A 133 -11.25 -20.98 59.78
C ILE A 133 -11.87 -19.95 60.72
N LEU A 134 -13.17 -19.65 60.57
CA LEU A 134 -13.85 -18.69 61.45
C LEU A 134 -13.89 -19.13 62.91
N THR A 135 -13.70 -20.41 63.21
CA THR A 135 -13.68 -20.89 64.60
C THR A 135 -12.43 -20.49 65.37
N PHE A 136 -11.35 -20.11 64.67
CA PHE A 136 -10.05 -19.80 65.27
C PHE A 136 -9.34 -18.55 64.69
N SER A 137 -9.99 -17.83 63.77
CA SER A 137 -9.40 -16.67 63.08
C SER A 137 -10.02 -15.35 63.51
N GLU A 138 -9.23 -14.28 63.50
CA GLU A 138 -9.70 -12.92 63.74
C GLU A 138 -10.20 -12.29 62.43
N VAL A 139 -11.41 -11.73 62.45
CA VAL A 139 -11.96 -10.98 61.31
C VAL A 139 -12.02 -9.50 61.65
N PHE A 140 -11.26 -8.68 60.92
CA PHE A 140 -11.09 -7.26 61.24
C PHE A 140 -11.06 -6.42 59.96
N ILE A 141 -11.13 -5.10 60.15
CA ILE A 141 -10.91 -4.11 59.10
C ILE A 141 -9.49 -3.59 59.29
N PRO A 142 -8.58 -3.74 58.31
CA PRO A 142 -7.21 -3.25 58.46
C PRO A 142 -7.16 -1.76 58.76
N ASN A 143 -6.29 -1.40 59.70
CA ASN A 143 -5.97 0.00 60.02
C ASN A 143 -4.96 0.57 59.01
N ASP A 144 -4.70 1.87 59.10
CA ASP A 144 -3.84 2.57 58.13
C ASP A 144 -2.39 2.04 58.14
N GLU A 145 -1.86 1.63 59.29
CA GLU A 145 -0.49 1.11 59.40
C GLU A 145 -0.34 -0.23 58.69
N GLN A 146 -1.29 -1.14 58.90
CA GLN A 146 -1.32 -2.45 58.23
C GLN A 146 -1.47 -2.31 56.70
N LEU A 147 -2.28 -1.35 56.26
CA LEU A 147 -2.44 -1.03 54.83
C LEU A 147 -1.15 -0.44 54.26
N LYS A 148 -0.52 0.50 54.96
CA LYS A 148 0.78 1.08 54.57
C LYS A 148 1.86 0.01 54.46
N GLU A 149 1.92 -0.92 55.41
CA GLU A 149 2.88 -2.02 55.38
C GLU A 149 2.68 -2.90 54.14
N SER A 150 1.44 -3.28 53.86
CA SER A 150 1.08 -4.08 52.68
C SER A 150 1.38 -3.34 51.36
N MET A 151 1.09 -2.04 51.28
CA MET A 151 1.40 -1.19 50.11
C MET A 151 2.90 -1.00 49.91
N ASN A 152 3.69 -0.90 50.99
CA ASN A 152 5.15 -0.85 50.91
C ASN A 152 5.75 -2.19 50.47
N ALA A 153 5.19 -3.31 50.94
CA ALA A 153 5.57 -4.64 50.47
C ALA A 153 5.28 -4.78 48.97
N PHE A 154 4.10 -4.33 48.52
CA PHE A 154 3.73 -4.29 47.11
C PHE A 154 4.68 -3.42 46.28
N LEU A 155 5.00 -2.21 46.73
CA LEU A 155 5.96 -1.33 46.04
C LEU A 155 7.35 -1.99 45.94
N SER A 156 7.79 -2.64 47.01
CA SER A 156 9.08 -3.35 47.05
C SER A 156 9.09 -4.52 46.07
N PHE A 157 7.99 -5.26 45.98
CA PHE A 157 7.80 -6.32 44.98
C PHE A 157 7.87 -5.76 43.56
N MET A 158 7.13 -4.69 43.26
CA MET A 158 7.11 -4.07 41.93
C MET A 158 8.49 -3.55 41.53
N LYS A 159 9.20 -2.86 42.43
CA LYS A 159 10.56 -2.37 42.16
C LYS A 159 11.57 -3.49 41.93
N LYS A 160 11.42 -4.60 42.65
CA LYS A 160 12.36 -5.73 42.58
C LYS A 160 12.17 -6.55 41.30
N TYR A 161 10.93 -6.87 40.96
CA TYR A 161 10.65 -7.84 39.89
C TYR A 161 10.09 -7.20 38.61
N LEU A 162 9.45 -6.03 38.71
CA LEU A 162 8.70 -5.42 37.60
C LEU A 162 9.01 -3.91 37.47
N PRO A 163 10.30 -3.50 37.42
CA PRO A 163 10.68 -2.09 37.47
C PRO A 163 10.19 -1.26 36.27
N GLN A 164 9.81 -1.91 35.17
CA GLN A 164 9.33 -1.25 33.94
C GLN A 164 7.80 -1.22 33.82
N THR A 165 7.07 -1.87 34.72
CA THR A 165 5.60 -1.90 34.69
C THR A 165 5.04 -0.58 35.19
N LYS A 166 4.23 0.09 34.36
CA LYS A 166 3.48 1.29 34.77
C LYS A 166 2.31 0.88 35.67
N ILE A 167 2.18 1.53 36.82
CA ILE A 167 1.06 1.30 37.74
C ILE A 167 0.01 2.38 37.52
N ILE A 168 -1.23 1.98 37.27
CA ILE A 168 -2.38 2.86 37.07
C ILE A 168 -3.40 2.61 38.18
N LEU A 169 -3.86 3.67 38.82
CA LEU A 169 -4.94 3.63 39.82
C LEU A 169 -6.27 4.01 39.17
N ASN A 170 -7.24 3.11 39.22
CA ASN A 170 -8.63 3.38 38.83
C ASN A 170 -9.41 3.97 40.00
N LYS A 171 -9.68 5.28 39.95
CA LYS A 171 -10.35 6.05 41.03
C LYS A 171 -11.87 5.93 41.00
N ALA A 172 -12.37 4.71 40.89
CA ALA A 172 -13.80 4.44 40.89
C ALA A 172 -14.46 4.66 42.24
N ARG A 173 -15.77 4.93 42.26
CA ARG A 173 -16.57 5.13 43.49
C ARG A 173 -17.95 4.49 43.40
N GLY A 174 -18.51 4.19 44.57
CA GLY A 174 -19.92 3.85 44.70
C GLY A 174 -20.82 4.98 44.22
N ILE A 175 -21.75 4.67 43.33
CA ILE A 175 -22.79 5.60 42.86
C ILE A 175 -23.99 5.62 43.81
N TYR A 176 -24.70 6.74 43.83
CA TYR A 176 -25.87 6.94 44.71
C TYR A 176 -27.19 6.54 44.06
N SER A 177 -27.28 6.56 42.73
CA SER A 177 -28.54 6.31 42.03
C SER A 177 -28.37 5.52 40.73
N TYR A 178 -29.48 4.93 40.28
CA TYR A 178 -29.62 4.29 38.98
C TYR A 178 -31.02 4.57 38.42
N THR A 179 -31.17 4.44 37.11
CA THR A 179 -32.48 4.55 36.45
C THR A 179 -33.08 3.15 36.29
N ASN A 180 -34.30 2.95 36.79
CA ASN A 180 -35.00 1.68 36.71
C ASN A 180 -35.67 1.47 35.34
N LEU A 181 -36.37 0.33 35.16
CA LEU A 181 -37.03 -0.01 33.88
C LEU A 181 -38.22 0.91 33.53
N GLU A 182 -38.73 1.65 34.51
CA GLU A 182 -39.81 2.65 34.35
C GLU A 182 -39.25 4.07 34.15
N GLU A 183 -37.95 4.21 33.85
CA GLU A 183 -37.25 5.49 33.73
C GLU A 183 -37.25 6.34 35.01
N LYS A 184 -37.55 5.76 36.17
CA LYS A 184 -37.50 6.44 37.47
C LYS A 184 -36.14 6.27 38.12
N GLU A 185 -35.68 7.32 38.78
CA GLU A 185 -34.43 7.29 39.54
C GLU A 185 -34.65 6.63 40.90
N GLU A 186 -33.86 5.60 41.19
CA GLU A 186 -33.81 4.91 42.48
C GLU A 186 -32.44 5.12 43.13
N PHE A 187 -32.42 5.12 44.46
CA PHE A 187 -31.23 5.45 45.24
C PHE A 187 -30.75 4.26 46.06
N PHE A 188 -29.44 4.03 46.04
CA PHE A 188 -28.79 3.14 47.00
C PHE A 188 -28.77 3.79 48.39
N ASN A 189 -28.51 2.98 49.43
CA ASN A 189 -28.42 3.50 50.79
C ASN A 189 -27.28 4.53 50.91
N LYS A 190 -27.65 5.82 51.00
CA LYS A 190 -26.72 6.94 50.98
C LYS A 190 -25.65 6.85 52.07
N ASN A 191 -26.01 6.48 53.30
CA ASN A 191 -25.06 6.39 54.41
C ASN A 191 -24.04 5.28 54.19
N PHE A 192 -24.49 4.13 53.68
CA PHE A 192 -23.59 3.03 53.31
C PHE A 192 -22.62 3.46 52.20
N ILE A 193 -23.13 4.04 51.10
CA ILE A 193 -22.31 4.49 49.97
C ILE A 193 -21.32 5.57 50.38
N GLN A 194 -21.73 6.52 51.22
CA GLN A 194 -20.85 7.57 51.74
C GLN A 194 -19.69 6.96 52.54
N ASN A 195 -19.98 6.11 53.54
CA ASN A 195 -18.94 5.46 54.35
C ASN A 195 -18.00 4.58 53.51
N PHE A 196 -18.56 3.88 52.53
CA PHE A 196 -17.79 3.05 51.59
C PHE A 196 -16.85 3.92 50.73
N ASN A 197 -17.34 5.01 50.17
CA ASN A 197 -16.56 5.94 49.36
C ASN A 197 -15.50 6.69 50.16
N ASP A 198 -15.79 7.06 51.41
CA ASP A 198 -14.82 7.72 52.28
C ASP A 198 -13.66 6.78 52.61
N ARG A 199 -13.96 5.50 52.87
CA ARG A 199 -12.92 4.47 53.04
C ARG A 199 -12.11 4.25 51.76
N TRP A 200 -12.76 4.12 50.61
CA TRP A 200 -12.08 3.94 49.33
C TRP A 200 -11.18 5.14 48.99
N LYS A 201 -11.68 6.36 49.18
CA LYS A 201 -10.89 7.58 49.00
C LYS A 201 -9.65 7.60 49.88
N LYS A 202 -9.77 7.17 51.14
CA LYS A 202 -8.63 7.06 52.06
C LYS A 202 -7.59 6.05 51.57
N LEU A 203 -8.04 4.89 51.06
CA LEU A 203 -7.16 3.86 50.49
C LEU A 203 -6.40 4.38 49.26
N ASP A 204 -7.10 5.06 48.35
CA ASP A 204 -6.48 5.69 47.18
C ASP A 204 -5.41 6.71 47.60
N SER A 205 -5.72 7.58 48.57
CA SER A 205 -4.74 8.56 49.08
C SER A 205 -3.50 7.89 49.66
N LEU A 206 -3.66 6.87 50.50
CA LEU A 206 -2.52 6.10 51.04
C LEU A 206 -1.67 5.47 49.93
N PHE A 207 -2.31 4.90 48.92
CA PHE A 207 -1.61 4.27 47.80
C PHE A 207 -0.89 5.29 46.92
N ILE A 208 -1.51 6.44 46.65
CA ILE A 208 -0.89 7.54 45.89
C ILE A 208 0.38 8.03 46.60
N ASP A 209 0.31 8.23 47.92
CA ASP A 209 1.44 8.72 48.72
C ASP A 209 2.64 7.77 48.68
N ILE A 210 2.39 6.45 48.68
CA ILE A 210 3.43 5.41 48.74
C ILE A 210 3.94 5.05 47.34
N VAL A 211 3.03 4.72 46.43
CA VAL A 211 3.33 4.07 45.15
C VAL A 211 3.48 5.07 44.01
N LYS A 212 2.87 6.26 44.12
CA LYS A 212 2.87 7.31 43.09
C LYS A 212 2.42 6.78 41.70
N PRO A 213 1.25 6.14 41.59
CA PRO A 213 0.75 5.61 40.33
C PRO A 213 0.28 6.74 39.39
N ILE A 214 0.03 6.39 38.13
CA ILE A 214 -0.75 7.25 37.23
C ILE A 214 -2.22 7.15 37.64
N GLU A 215 -2.86 8.28 37.90
CA GLU A 215 -4.26 8.32 38.31
C GLU A 215 -5.17 8.45 37.09
N ILE A 216 -6.19 7.59 36.99
CA ILE A 216 -7.31 7.76 36.06
C ILE A 216 -8.59 7.91 36.88
N ASP A 217 -9.21 9.08 36.76
CA ASP A 217 -10.47 9.42 37.39
C ASP A 217 -11.48 9.87 36.33
N VAL A 218 -12.42 8.99 36.01
CA VAL A 218 -13.52 9.26 35.07
C VAL A 218 -14.87 9.30 35.79
N MET A 219 -14.85 9.40 37.13
CA MET A 219 -16.07 9.58 37.94
C MET A 219 -16.55 11.03 37.82
N ASN A 220 -17.23 11.34 36.72
CA ASN A 220 -17.92 12.63 36.54
C ASN A 220 -19.27 12.65 37.29
N TYR A 221 -19.91 13.82 37.36
CA TYR A 221 -21.19 14.01 38.05
C TYR A 221 -22.35 13.19 37.47
N ASP A 222 -22.22 12.65 36.26
CA ASP A 222 -23.29 11.97 35.51
C ASP A 222 -23.17 10.43 35.50
N VAL A 223 -22.17 9.85 36.17
CA VAL A 223 -22.06 8.40 36.26
C VAL A 223 -23.20 7.84 37.11
N LYS A 224 -24.09 7.07 36.46
CA LYS A 224 -25.24 6.40 37.08
C LYS A 224 -25.12 4.89 37.02
N GLY A 225 -25.98 4.20 37.77
CA GLY A 225 -26.07 2.75 37.71
C GLY A 225 -26.81 2.27 36.48
N TYR A 226 -26.36 1.15 35.92
CA TYR A 226 -26.94 0.57 34.73
C TYR A 226 -27.81 -0.63 35.08
N ILE A 227 -29.12 -0.51 34.93
CA ILE A 227 -30.05 -1.60 35.24
C ILE A 227 -29.87 -2.82 34.33
N HIS A 228 -29.41 -2.60 33.10
CA HIS A 228 -29.12 -3.68 32.15
C HIS A 228 -27.66 -4.18 32.24
N HIS A 229 -26.96 -3.87 33.32
CA HIS A 229 -25.62 -4.40 33.53
C HIS A 229 -25.65 -5.92 33.61
N ARG A 230 -24.68 -6.58 32.97
CA ARG A 230 -24.59 -8.05 32.91
C ARG A 230 -24.55 -8.74 34.28
N TRP A 231 -24.15 -8.00 35.32
CA TRP A 231 -24.02 -8.47 36.69
C TRP A 231 -25.13 -7.96 37.60
N SER A 232 -26.30 -7.62 37.04
CA SER A 232 -27.44 -6.98 37.72
C SER A 232 -27.14 -5.58 38.25
N THR A 233 -28.15 -4.91 38.80
CA THR A 233 -28.01 -3.56 39.35
C THR A 233 -27.12 -3.56 40.60
N GLY A 234 -26.11 -2.70 40.64
CA GLY A 234 -25.22 -2.54 41.79
C GLY A 234 -24.60 -1.16 41.84
N TYR A 235 -24.17 -0.72 43.04
CA TYR A 235 -23.60 0.61 43.25
C TYR A 235 -22.20 0.80 42.65
N VAL A 236 -21.67 -0.19 41.93
CA VAL A 236 -20.42 -0.12 41.16
C VAL A 236 -20.61 -0.65 39.73
N HIS A 237 -21.86 -0.79 39.28
CA HIS A 237 -22.21 -1.27 37.94
C HIS A 237 -22.70 -0.09 37.11
N TYR A 238 -21.76 0.59 36.47
CA TYR A 238 -21.98 1.88 35.84
C TYR A 238 -22.62 1.78 34.45
N THR A 239 -23.12 2.91 33.95
CA THR A 239 -23.47 3.08 32.54
C THR A 239 -22.25 2.88 31.63
N PRO A 240 -22.46 2.47 30.36
CA PRO A 240 -21.37 2.22 29.41
C PRO A 240 -20.34 3.35 29.29
N ASN A 241 -20.76 4.61 29.45
CA ASN A 241 -19.89 5.78 29.36
C ASN A 241 -18.66 5.71 30.27
N PHE A 242 -18.82 5.24 31.52
CA PHE A 242 -17.69 5.08 32.44
C PHE A 242 -16.60 4.16 31.85
N TYR A 243 -17.00 3.01 31.30
CA TYR A 243 -16.07 2.04 30.74
C TYR A 243 -15.42 2.54 29.45
N HIS A 244 -16.17 3.26 28.61
CA HIS A 244 -15.65 3.90 27.40
C HIS A 244 -14.64 5.00 27.72
N ASP A 245 -14.99 5.90 28.64
CA ASP A 245 -14.16 7.03 29.01
C ASP A 245 -12.86 6.56 29.65
N PHE A 246 -12.92 5.57 30.57
CA PHE A 246 -11.72 4.99 31.14
C PHE A 246 -10.81 4.40 30.06
N LEU A 247 -11.35 3.59 29.14
CA LEU A 247 -10.55 2.98 28.08
C LEU A 247 -9.90 4.05 27.19
N ASN A 248 -10.63 5.11 26.85
CA ASN A 248 -10.10 6.23 26.06
C ASN A 248 -8.99 6.98 26.80
N THR A 249 -9.14 7.25 28.10
CA THR A 249 -8.10 7.85 28.93
C THR A 249 -6.89 6.92 29.08
N LEU A 250 -7.11 5.61 29.19
CA LEU A 250 -6.02 4.64 29.25
C LEU A 250 -5.24 4.60 27.94
N ILE A 251 -5.94 4.64 26.80
CA ILE A 251 -5.33 4.76 25.47
C ILE A 251 -4.52 6.05 25.40
N SER A 252 -5.04 7.20 25.85
CA SER A 252 -4.27 8.45 25.81
C SER A 252 -3.05 8.43 26.73
N VAL A 253 -3.15 7.83 27.92
CA VAL A 253 -2.03 7.66 28.86
C VAL A 253 -0.96 6.73 28.29
N GLN A 254 -1.36 5.62 27.67
CA GLN A 254 -0.41 4.65 27.12
C GLN A 254 0.22 5.13 25.82
N PHE A 255 -0.57 5.75 24.95
CA PHE A 255 -0.16 6.31 23.68
C PHE A 255 -0.07 7.83 23.80
N GLN A 256 0.76 8.27 24.76
CA GLN A 256 0.97 9.62 25.31
C GLN A 256 1.10 10.79 24.31
N ASN A 257 1.01 10.53 23.01
CA ASN A 257 0.79 11.54 22.00
C ASN A 257 -0.32 11.03 21.06
N GLN A 258 -1.55 11.52 21.22
CA GLN A 258 -2.67 11.24 20.30
C GLN A 258 -2.27 11.54 18.84
N ILE A 259 -1.36 12.51 18.66
CA ILE A 259 -0.71 12.80 17.40
C ILE A 259 0.15 11.63 16.90
N GLU A 260 0.92 10.96 17.76
CA GLU A 260 1.74 9.80 17.37
C GLU A 260 0.88 8.59 16.98
N PHE A 261 -0.24 8.37 17.68
CA PHE A 261 -1.25 7.41 17.23
C PHE A 261 -1.77 7.77 15.84
N LEU A 262 -2.18 9.03 15.63
CA LEU A 262 -2.68 9.48 14.33
C LEU A 262 -1.62 9.34 13.25
N LYS A 263 -0.36 9.70 13.51
CA LYS A 263 0.76 9.53 12.56
C LYS A 263 0.91 8.07 12.14
N LYS A 264 0.96 7.14 13.10
CA LYS A 264 1.08 5.69 12.84
C LYS A 264 -0.13 5.12 12.12
N SER A 265 -1.33 5.52 12.52
CA SER A 265 -2.58 5.03 11.94
C SER A 265 -2.81 5.58 10.54
N LEU A 266 -2.52 6.86 10.30
CA LEU A 266 -2.54 7.47 8.97
C LEU A 266 -1.49 6.84 8.05
N ALA A 267 -0.28 6.56 8.57
CA ALA A 267 0.74 5.83 7.82
C ALA A 267 0.27 4.41 7.47
N ARG A 268 -0.38 3.70 8.40
CA ARG A 268 -0.96 2.35 8.14
C ARG A 268 -2.11 2.33 7.13
N LEU A 269 -2.77 3.46 6.88
CA LEU A 269 -3.80 3.57 5.84
C LEU A 269 -3.22 3.60 4.42
N VAL A 270 -1.92 3.90 4.27
CA VAL A 270 -1.23 4.06 2.98
C VAL A 270 -0.97 2.73 2.25
N PRO A 271 -0.48 1.66 2.91
CA PRO A 271 -0.28 0.37 2.25
C PRO A 271 -1.61 -0.28 1.85
N SER A 272 -1.67 -0.85 0.65
CA SER A 272 -2.84 -1.57 0.09
C SER A 272 -3.14 -2.93 0.76
N GLY A 273 -2.53 -3.23 1.91
CA GLY A 273 -2.55 -4.55 2.53
C GLY A 273 -3.65 -4.79 3.57
N LEU A 274 -4.37 -3.76 4.03
CA LEU A 274 -5.47 -3.92 4.98
C LEU A 274 -6.71 -4.52 4.30
N PHE A 275 -7.36 -5.48 4.95
CA PHE A 275 -8.67 -5.92 4.52
C PHE A 275 -9.70 -4.78 4.69
N PRO A 276 -10.77 -4.74 3.88
CA PRO A 276 -11.77 -3.68 3.95
C PRO A 276 -12.37 -3.43 5.35
N GLU A 277 -12.57 -4.50 6.12
CA GLU A 277 -13.06 -4.47 7.50
C GLU A 277 -12.08 -3.74 8.43
N GLU A 278 -10.81 -4.12 8.38
CA GLU A 278 -9.73 -3.54 9.19
C GLU A 278 -9.52 -2.08 8.84
N LYS A 279 -9.64 -1.75 7.55
CA LYS A 279 -9.52 -0.38 7.06
C LYS A 279 -10.65 0.51 7.60
N LEU A 280 -11.88 0.00 7.65
CA LEU A 280 -13.01 0.73 8.24
C LEU A 280 -12.80 0.96 9.75
N LEU A 281 -12.31 -0.06 10.47
CA LEU A 281 -11.99 0.06 11.90
C LEU A 281 -10.93 1.13 12.13
N LEU A 282 -9.82 1.07 11.39
CA LEU A 282 -8.73 2.04 11.49
C LEU A 282 -9.19 3.46 11.15
N ILE A 283 -10.04 3.62 10.13
CA ILE A 283 -10.64 4.91 9.76
C ILE A 283 -11.49 5.48 10.92
N ASN A 284 -12.30 4.63 11.55
CA ASN A 284 -13.12 5.04 12.69
C ASN A 284 -12.25 5.42 13.90
N GLU A 285 -11.17 4.68 14.16
CA GLU A 285 -10.20 4.98 15.22
C GLU A 285 -9.50 6.33 14.97
N ILE A 286 -8.98 6.56 13.76
CA ILE A 286 -8.37 7.84 13.36
C ILE A 286 -9.35 8.98 13.55
N ARG A 287 -10.60 8.80 13.11
CA ARG A 287 -11.63 9.82 13.29
C ARG A 287 -11.88 10.13 14.76
N THR A 288 -12.08 9.10 15.60
CA THR A 288 -12.35 9.29 17.03
C THR A 288 -11.24 10.09 17.69
N VAL A 289 -9.98 9.74 17.43
CA VAL A 289 -8.84 10.46 17.99
C VAL A 289 -8.74 11.87 17.39
N TYR A 290 -8.87 12.03 16.07
CA TYR A 290 -8.80 13.33 15.41
C TYR A 290 -9.90 14.30 15.88
N ILE A 291 -11.14 13.86 16.04
CA ILE A 291 -12.23 14.72 16.56
C ILE A 291 -11.94 15.16 18.00
N SER A 292 -11.33 14.29 18.82
CA SER A 292 -10.97 14.59 20.21
C SER A 292 -9.82 15.59 20.37
N LEU A 293 -9.04 15.85 19.31
CA LEU A 293 -7.96 16.83 19.35
C LEU A 293 -8.48 18.26 19.55
N ASN A 294 -7.73 19.06 20.31
CA ASN A 294 -7.90 20.52 20.36
C ASN A 294 -7.49 21.17 19.02
N THR A 295 -7.83 22.45 18.83
CA THR A 295 -7.58 23.18 17.58
C THR A 295 -6.09 23.20 17.19
N LYS A 296 -5.19 23.40 18.16
CA LYS A 296 -3.75 23.47 17.90
C LYS A 296 -3.21 22.13 17.39
N ASP A 297 -3.65 21.02 17.98
CA ASP A 297 -3.22 19.68 17.59
C ASP A 297 -3.86 19.25 16.27
N LYS A 298 -5.11 19.69 15.99
CA LYS A 298 -5.74 19.54 14.67
C LYS A 298 -4.94 20.27 13.59
N ASP A 299 -4.59 21.53 13.82
CA ASP A 299 -3.76 22.30 12.90
C ASP A 299 -2.41 21.63 12.68
N TYR A 300 -1.79 21.09 13.74
CA TYR A 300 -0.53 20.35 13.61
C TYR A 300 -0.68 19.11 12.73
N ILE A 301 -1.64 18.22 13.01
CA ILE A 301 -1.79 16.96 12.26
C ILE A 301 -2.33 17.19 10.85
N GLU A 302 -3.15 18.23 10.64
CA GLU A 302 -3.60 18.64 9.31
C GLU A 302 -2.44 19.12 8.45
N ASN A 303 -1.49 19.87 9.02
CA ASN A 303 -0.31 20.34 8.30
C ASN A 303 0.85 19.32 8.28
N TRP A 304 0.70 18.19 8.97
CA TRP A 304 1.69 17.11 8.96
C TRP A 304 1.85 16.50 7.56
N LEU A 305 3.10 16.23 7.18
CA LEU A 305 3.51 15.89 5.82
C LEU A 305 2.99 16.90 4.77
N GLU A 306 3.16 18.20 5.02
CA GLU A 306 2.79 19.28 4.07
C GLU A 306 1.30 19.29 3.69
N GLY A 307 0.42 18.97 4.64
CA GLY A 307 -1.02 18.96 4.34
C GLY A 307 -1.49 17.70 3.62
N ARG A 308 -0.63 16.70 3.43
CA ARG A 308 -0.93 15.48 2.68
C ARG A 308 -2.21 14.77 3.17
N TYR A 309 -2.45 14.74 4.49
CA TYR A 309 -3.66 14.15 5.08
C TYR A 309 -4.78 15.15 5.38
N LYS A 310 -4.57 16.45 5.14
CA LYS A 310 -5.51 17.50 5.52
C LYS A 310 -6.91 17.26 4.99
N GLU A 311 -7.02 17.07 3.67
CA GLU A 311 -8.31 16.85 3.03
C GLU A 311 -8.98 15.57 3.57
N PHE A 312 -8.20 14.51 3.84
CA PHE A 312 -8.73 13.29 4.42
C PHE A 312 -9.32 13.52 5.82
N LEU A 313 -8.56 14.17 6.70
CA LEU A 313 -8.94 14.44 8.09
C LEU A 313 -10.15 15.38 8.16
N LEU A 314 -10.19 16.40 7.29
CA LEU A 314 -11.35 17.28 7.14
C LEU A 314 -12.59 16.48 6.70
N GLN A 315 -12.47 15.60 5.71
CA GLN A 315 -13.59 14.74 5.29
C GLN A 315 -14.00 13.75 6.39
N LEU A 316 -13.06 13.24 7.20
CA LEU A 316 -13.35 12.37 8.35
C LEU A 316 -14.12 13.08 9.47
N SER A 317 -13.89 14.37 9.68
CA SER A 317 -14.61 15.15 10.71
C SER A 317 -16.11 15.23 10.43
N ILE A 318 -16.49 15.26 9.15
CA ILE A 318 -17.88 15.34 8.68
C ILE A 318 -18.46 13.98 8.27
N TYR A 319 -17.61 12.95 8.20
CA TYR A 319 -18.00 11.57 7.97
C TYR A 319 -18.88 11.08 9.13
N ASN A 320 -20.01 10.45 8.78
CA ASN A 320 -21.04 9.92 9.70
C ASN A 320 -22.06 10.93 10.27
N THR A 321 -22.09 12.19 9.79
CA THR A 321 -23.15 13.14 10.21
C THR A 321 -24.40 13.07 9.34
N THR A 322 -24.25 12.69 8.08
CA THR A 322 -25.36 12.49 7.14
C THR A 322 -25.03 11.40 6.13
N LEU A 323 -26.04 10.76 5.56
CA LEU A 323 -25.89 9.82 4.45
C LEU A 323 -25.18 10.48 3.24
N HIS A 324 -25.41 11.78 3.01
CA HIS A 324 -24.71 12.54 1.97
C HIS A 324 -23.19 12.57 2.19
N ASN A 325 -22.74 12.71 3.45
CA ASN A 325 -21.31 12.72 3.79
C ASN A 325 -20.69 11.32 3.69
N TYR A 326 -21.45 10.25 3.98
CA TYR A 326 -21.04 8.88 3.66
C TYR A 326 -20.75 8.70 2.16
N VAL A 327 -21.67 9.19 1.32
CA VAL A 327 -21.53 9.04 -0.13
C VAL A 327 -20.33 9.83 -0.64
N LYS A 328 -20.12 11.05 -0.13
CA LYS A 328 -18.94 11.86 -0.43
C LYS A 328 -17.65 11.12 -0.06
N PHE A 329 -17.57 10.55 1.13
CA PHE A 329 -16.40 9.80 1.60
C PHE A 329 -16.10 8.55 0.75
N ILE A 330 -17.14 7.81 0.35
CA ILE A 330 -16.99 6.66 -0.56
C ILE A 330 -16.57 7.12 -1.95
N ASN A 331 -17.17 8.19 -2.47
CA ASN A 331 -16.78 8.74 -3.77
C ASN A 331 -15.33 9.22 -3.78
N PHE A 332 -14.91 9.83 -2.67
CA PHE A 332 -13.54 10.28 -2.43
C PHE A 332 -12.56 9.10 -2.44
N SER A 333 -12.91 8.00 -1.77
CA SER A 333 -12.15 6.74 -1.76
C SER A 333 -12.12 6.02 -3.13
N PHE A 334 -13.22 6.08 -3.89
CA PHE A 334 -13.38 5.38 -5.17
C PHE A 334 -12.77 6.11 -6.37
N ARG A 335 -13.06 7.41 -6.53
CA ARG A 335 -12.71 8.18 -7.73
C ARG A 335 -11.35 8.81 -7.67
N ASN A 336 -11.03 9.44 -6.57
CA ASN A 336 -9.80 10.23 -6.52
C ASN A 336 -8.67 9.36 -6.02
N GLY A 337 -8.93 8.47 -5.06
CA GLY A 337 -7.87 8.16 -4.10
C GLY A 337 -7.43 9.47 -3.43
N ILE A 338 -6.81 9.39 -2.28
CA ILE A 338 -6.24 10.60 -1.67
C ILE A 338 -4.87 10.73 -2.30
N LYS A 339 -4.57 11.85 -2.97
CA LYS A 339 -3.31 12.11 -3.70
C LYS A 339 -2.10 11.63 -2.85
N GLY A 340 -1.61 10.42 -3.10
CA GLY A 340 -0.47 9.82 -2.38
C GLY A 340 -0.73 9.26 -0.98
N VAL A 341 -1.99 9.08 -0.54
CA VAL A 341 -2.35 8.69 0.84
C VAL A 341 -3.25 7.47 0.95
N VAL A 342 -4.30 7.38 0.14
CA VAL A 342 -5.14 6.17 0.05
C VAL A 342 -5.28 5.89 -1.43
N ALA A 343 -4.63 4.82 -1.89
CA ALA A 343 -4.79 4.36 -3.26
C ALA A 343 -6.28 4.12 -3.56
N ARG A 344 -6.69 4.29 -4.82
CA ARG A 344 -8.04 3.90 -5.25
C ARG A 344 -8.30 2.45 -4.86
N ASP A 345 -9.19 2.24 -3.90
CA ASP A 345 -9.44 0.94 -3.28
C ASP A 345 -10.88 0.50 -3.60
N MET A 346 -11.01 -0.27 -4.68
CA MET A 346 -12.30 -0.77 -5.16
C MET A 346 -12.92 -1.77 -4.18
N SER A 347 -12.10 -2.60 -3.53
CA SER A 347 -12.52 -3.57 -2.52
C SER A 347 -13.13 -2.89 -1.30
N PHE A 348 -12.44 -1.88 -0.76
CA PHE A 348 -12.94 -1.10 0.37
C PHE A 348 -14.20 -0.33 0.02
N SER A 349 -14.24 0.31 -1.15
CA SER A 349 -15.43 1.03 -1.63
C SER A 349 -16.63 0.09 -1.79
N LYS A 350 -16.42 -1.12 -2.31
CA LYS A 350 -17.45 -2.16 -2.42
C LYS A 350 -17.97 -2.57 -1.05
N TYR A 351 -17.07 -2.87 -0.12
CA TYR A 351 -17.39 -3.26 1.25
C TYR A 351 -18.23 -2.20 1.97
N MET A 352 -17.83 -0.93 1.88
CA MET A 352 -18.56 0.21 2.45
C MET A 352 -19.98 0.31 1.92
N ILE A 353 -20.16 0.16 0.60
CA ILE A 353 -21.49 0.16 -0.04
C ILE A 353 -22.33 -1.04 0.45
N GLU A 354 -21.73 -2.21 0.60
CA GLU A 354 -22.43 -3.42 0.99
C GLU A 354 -22.83 -3.45 2.48
N LYS A 355 -22.00 -2.92 3.37
CA LYS A 355 -22.21 -2.99 4.83
C LYS A 355 -22.96 -1.81 5.41
N ILE A 356 -22.62 -0.60 5.01
CA ILE A 356 -23.15 0.61 5.62
C ILE A 356 -24.45 1.00 4.91
N ILE A 357 -24.45 0.87 3.59
CA ILE A 357 -25.38 1.64 2.75
C ILE A 357 -26.61 0.84 2.36
N LYS A 358 -26.46 -0.49 2.19
CA LYS A 358 -27.61 -1.39 2.02
C LYS A 358 -28.58 -1.38 3.20
N LYS A 359 -28.15 -1.01 4.41
CA LYS A 359 -29.04 -0.93 5.59
C LYS A 359 -29.82 0.39 5.69
N GLU A 360 -29.24 1.51 5.27
CA GLU A 360 -29.81 2.84 5.52
C GLU A 360 -30.53 3.50 4.32
N ILE A 361 -30.20 3.14 3.07
CA ILE A 361 -30.70 3.87 1.88
C ILE A 361 -32.13 3.53 1.47
N PHE A 362 -32.64 2.34 1.80
CA PHE A 362 -33.96 1.93 1.30
C PHE A 362 -35.15 2.73 1.87
N ASN A 363 -34.93 3.58 2.89
CA ASN A 363 -35.99 4.28 3.61
C ASN A 363 -35.96 5.81 3.55
N HIS A 364 -35.02 6.46 2.83
CA HIS A 364 -34.90 7.92 2.85
C HIS A 364 -35.27 8.58 1.51
N GLU A 365 -36.36 9.35 1.50
CA GLU A 365 -36.76 10.23 0.38
C GLU A 365 -35.78 11.40 0.15
N GLU A 366 -34.91 11.71 1.11
CA GLU A 366 -34.03 12.89 1.12
C GLU A 366 -32.66 12.71 0.44
N ILE A 367 -32.43 11.57 -0.23
CA ILE A 367 -31.12 11.31 -0.85
C ILE A 367 -30.91 12.23 -2.05
N SER A 368 -29.87 13.07 -1.98
CA SER A 368 -29.49 13.98 -3.07
C SER A 368 -29.24 13.22 -4.40
N ALA A 369 -29.68 13.78 -5.52
CA ALA A 369 -29.44 13.19 -6.85
C ALA A 369 -27.95 12.90 -7.16
N TYR A 370 -27.03 13.68 -6.59
CA TYR A 370 -25.59 13.44 -6.68
C TYR A 370 -25.15 12.13 -6.01
N ALA A 371 -25.80 11.75 -4.91
CA ALA A 371 -25.52 10.50 -4.24
C ALA A 371 -25.95 9.32 -5.12
N TYR A 372 -27.18 9.38 -5.65
CA TYR A 372 -27.69 8.38 -6.59
C TYR A 372 -26.83 8.24 -7.85
N LEU A 373 -26.39 9.35 -8.44
CA LEU A 373 -25.48 9.35 -9.59
C LEU A 373 -24.13 8.70 -9.26
N THR A 374 -23.61 8.98 -8.06
CA THR A 374 -22.35 8.42 -7.57
C THR A 374 -22.45 6.91 -7.42
N TYR A 375 -23.52 6.40 -6.79
CA TYR A 375 -23.77 4.96 -6.69
C TYR A 375 -23.94 4.30 -8.04
N GLY A 376 -24.76 4.90 -8.91
CA GLY A 376 -24.96 4.43 -10.27
C GLY A 376 -23.65 4.29 -11.03
N GLY A 377 -22.74 5.27 -10.90
CA GLY A 377 -21.42 5.23 -11.53
C GLY A 377 -20.47 4.19 -10.92
N ILE A 378 -20.49 4.00 -9.60
CA ILE A 378 -19.66 2.98 -8.92
C ILE A 378 -20.13 1.57 -9.29
N LEU A 379 -21.44 1.32 -9.21
CA LEU A 379 -22.05 0.04 -9.56
C LEU A 379 -21.91 -0.25 -11.06
N TYR A 380 -21.96 0.78 -11.92
CA TYR A 380 -21.61 0.66 -13.34
C TYR A 380 -20.16 0.20 -13.53
N GLY A 381 -19.21 0.76 -12.76
CA GLY A 381 -17.82 0.31 -12.75
C GLY A 381 -17.68 -1.16 -12.34
N PHE A 382 -18.42 -1.60 -11.32
CA PHE A 382 -18.45 -3.01 -10.92
C PHE A 382 -19.11 -3.90 -11.97
N PHE A 383 -20.22 -3.46 -12.56
CA PHE A 383 -20.88 -4.17 -13.65
C PHE A 383 -19.95 -4.37 -14.85
N ASN A 384 -19.20 -3.34 -15.24
CA ASN A 384 -18.21 -3.42 -16.31
C ASN A 384 -17.03 -4.35 -15.96
N ALA A 385 -16.71 -4.49 -14.67
CA ALA A 385 -15.67 -5.40 -14.19
C ALA A 385 -16.13 -6.87 -14.05
N GLN A 386 -17.44 -7.15 -14.06
CA GLN A 386 -17.97 -8.51 -13.95
C GLN A 386 -18.11 -9.21 -15.31
N LYS A 387 -17.55 -10.41 -15.42
CA LYS A 387 -17.52 -11.20 -16.66
C LYS A 387 -18.92 -11.68 -17.03
N GLU A 388 -19.62 -12.40 -16.13
CA GLU A 388 -20.99 -12.93 -16.32
C GLU A 388 -21.62 -13.43 -15.00
N GLY A 389 -22.90 -13.85 -15.02
CA GLY A 389 -23.56 -14.50 -13.88
C GLY A 389 -24.46 -13.60 -13.01
N ILE A 390 -24.85 -14.12 -11.84
CA ILE A 390 -25.83 -13.50 -10.93
C ILE A 390 -25.37 -12.10 -10.49
N GLN A 391 -24.08 -11.94 -10.18
CA GLN A 391 -23.53 -10.65 -9.74
C GLN A 391 -23.61 -9.57 -10.83
N LYS A 392 -23.37 -9.91 -12.11
CA LYS A 392 -23.51 -9.00 -13.24
C LYS A 392 -24.97 -8.52 -13.40
N LYS A 393 -25.95 -9.44 -13.29
CA LYS A 393 -27.38 -9.10 -13.30
C LYS A 393 -27.79 -8.21 -12.12
N VAL A 394 -27.25 -8.48 -10.93
CA VAL A 394 -27.50 -7.68 -9.71
C VAL A 394 -26.94 -6.27 -9.86
N TYR A 395 -25.69 -6.12 -10.30
CA TYR A 395 -25.08 -4.81 -10.51
C TYR A 395 -25.76 -4.03 -11.63
N PHE A 396 -26.18 -4.68 -12.71
CA PHE A 396 -26.99 -4.03 -13.75
C PHE A 396 -28.29 -3.46 -13.18
N LYS A 397 -29.05 -4.29 -12.46
CA LYS A 397 -30.34 -3.87 -11.87
C LYS A 397 -30.17 -2.71 -10.90
N LEU A 398 -29.18 -2.77 -10.01
CA LEU A 398 -28.92 -1.72 -9.02
C LEU A 398 -28.40 -0.44 -9.67
N SER A 399 -27.43 -0.54 -10.60
CA SER A 399 -26.92 0.62 -11.35
C SER A 399 -28.04 1.34 -12.06
N ARG A 400 -28.90 0.59 -12.75
CA ARG A 400 -30.07 1.13 -13.46
C ARG A 400 -31.02 1.85 -12.49
N GLN A 401 -31.39 1.22 -11.38
CA GLN A 401 -32.30 1.82 -10.40
C GLN A 401 -31.76 3.14 -9.86
N TYR A 402 -30.48 3.18 -9.45
CA TYR A 402 -29.89 4.39 -8.90
C TYR A 402 -29.70 5.50 -9.93
N LEU A 403 -29.33 5.18 -11.17
CA LEU A 403 -29.23 6.20 -12.22
C LEU A 403 -30.61 6.76 -12.61
N LEU A 404 -31.68 5.96 -12.57
CA LEU A 404 -33.05 6.44 -12.77
C LEU A 404 -33.52 7.36 -11.63
N LEU A 405 -33.19 7.01 -10.38
CA LEU A 405 -33.48 7.86 -9.22
C LEU A 405 -32.67 9.17 -9.27
N ALA A 406 -31.41 9.12 -9.70
CA ALA A 406 -30.58 10.30 -9.90
C ALA A 406 -31.18 11.24 -10.95
N GLU A 407 -31.68 10.68 -12.06
CA GLU A 407 -32.32 11.43 -13.14
C GLU A 407 -33.63 12.07 -12.67
N LYS A 408 -34.49 11.32 -11.97
CA LYS A 408 -35.80 11.80 -11.48
C LYS A 408 -35.68 12.87 -10.39
N ASN A 409 -34.72 12.72 -9.47
CA ASN A 409 -34.60 13.59 -8.30
C ASN A 409 -33.63 14.77 -8.50
N SER A 410 -33.02 14.89 -9.68
CA SER A 410 -32.07 15.96 -9.97
C SER A 410 -32.76 17.30 -10.23
N LYS A 411 -32.27 18.34 -9.56
CA LYS A 411 -32.62 19.75 -9.85
C LYS A 411 -31.67 20.41 -10.86
N THR A 412 -30.66 19.69 -11.36
CA THR A 412 -29.61 20.25 -12.23
C THR A 412 -29.51 19.48 -13.55
N ASP A 413 -29.42 20.20 -14.67
CA ASP A 413 -29.27 19.59 -16.00
C ASP A 413 -28.02 18.70 -16.11
N TYR A 414 -26.97 19.02 -15.34
CA TYR A 414 -25.73 18.26 -15.33
C TYR A 414 -25.88 16.84 -14.77
N VAL A 415 -26.47 16.69 -13.58
CA VAL A 415 -26.70 15.37 -12.96
C VAL A 415 -27.69 14.56 -13.78
N THR A 416 -28.73 15.21 -14.32
CA THR A 416 -29.71 14.60 -15.22
C THR A 416 -29.02 14.06 -16.47
N ASN A 417 -28.18 14.86 -17.13
CA ASN A 417 -27.46 14.40 -18.32
C ASN A 417 -26.49 13.26 -18.01
N ARG A 418 -25.70 13.39 -16.95
CA ARG A 418 -24.69 12.39 -16.59
C ARG A 418 -25.34 11.06 -16.20
N SER A 419 -26.51 11.08 -15.57
CA SER A 419 -27.31 9.88 -15.28
C SER A 419 -27.78 9.19 -16.55
N ARG A 420 -28.29 9.95 -17.52
CA ARG A 420 -28.74 9.45 -18.83
C ARG A 420 -27.58 8.85 -19.64
N TYR A 421 -26.41 9.49 -19.61
CA TYR A 421 -25.20 8.97 -20.24
C TYR A 421 -24.75 7.63 -19.63
N PHE A 422 -24.72 7.51 -18.30
CA PHE A 422 -24.38 6.23 -17.66
C PHE A 422 -25.44 5.15 -17.93
N LEU A 423 -26.73 5.51 -17.98
CA LEU A 423 -27.79 4.58 -18.37
C LEU A 423 -27.56 4.05 -19.78
N ALA A 424 -27.23 4.93 -20.74
CA ALA A 424 -26.93 4.52 -22.11
C ALA A 424 -25.80 3.48 -22.16
N ASN A 425 -24.67 3.76 -21.51
CA ASN A 425 -23.54 2.84 -21.45
C ASN A 425 -23.88 1.51 -20.75
N LEU A 426 -24.64 1.58 -19.64
CA LEU A 426 -25.06 0.41 -18.90
C LEU A 426 -25.90 -0.55 -19.77
N TYR A 427 -26.84 -0.01 -20.54
CA TYR A 427 -27.66 -0.78 -21.46
C TYR A 427 -26.84 -1.32 -22.64
N SER A 428 -25.88 -0.55 -23.18
CA SER A 428 -24.99 -0.99 -24.26
C SER A 428 -24.15 -2.20 -23.84
N LEU A 429 -23.54 -2.14 -22.66
CA LEU A 429 -22.76 -3.25 -22.08
C LEU A 429 -23.62 -4.49 -21.76
N ASN A 430 -24.93 -4.32 -21.59
CA ASN A 430 -25.89 -5.42 -21.43
C ASN A 430 -26.51 -5.88 -22.77
N GLN A 431 -25.98 -5.40 -23.90
CA GLN A 431 -26.47 -5.69 -25.26
C GLN A 431 -27.94 -5.29 -25.52
N ASP A 432 -28.49 -4.39 -24.70
CA ASP A 432 -29.82 -3.80 -24.90
C ASP A 432 -29.65 -2.47 -25.65
N PHE A 433 -29.36 -2.60 -26.94
CA PHE A 433 -29.00 -1.46 -27.78
C PHE A 433 -30.15 -0.48 -27.97
N ASP A 434 -31.40 -0.92 -27.90
CA ASP A 434 -32.59 -0.05 -28.04
C ASP A 434 -32.76 0.89 -26.84
N ASN A 435 -32.62 0.37 -25.61
CA ASN A 435 -32.62 1.22 -24.42
C ASN A 435 -31.36 2.08 -24.34
N SER A 436 -30.20 1.52 -24.68
CA SER A 436 -28.95 2.27 -24.78
C SER A 436 -29.13 3.51 -25.67
N TYR A 437 -29.67 3.29 -26.86
CA TYR A 437 -30.00 4.34 -27.82
C TYR A 437 -30.94 5.38 -27.22
N THR A 438 -32.05 4.92 -26.64
CA THR A 438 -33.07 5.81 -26.05
C THR A 438 -32.47 6.74 -25.00
N TRP A 439 -31.65 6.21 -24.09
CA TRP A 439 -31.01 7.00 -23.02
C TRP A 439 -29.92 7.92 -23.55
N TYR A 440 -29.21 7.49 -24.60
CA TYR A 440 -28.20 8.31 -25.26
C TYR A 440 -28.82 9.52 -25.95
N MET A 441 -29.93 9.34 -26.67
CA MET A 441 -30.66 10.45 -27.28
C MET A 441 -31.19 11.44 -26.25
N LYS A 442 -31.69 10.95 -25.11
CA LYS A 442 -32.10 11.79 -23.98
C LYS A 442 -30.93 12.54 -23.33
N SER A 443 -29.72 11.97 -23.37
CA SER A 443 -28.49 12.61 -22.89
C SER A 443 -28.05 13.74 -23.85
N LEU A 444 -28.08 13.48 -25.15
CA LEU A 444 -27.73 14.47 -26.17
C LEU A 444 -28.70 15.66 -26.25
N SER A 445 -29.95 15.48 -25.84
CA SER A 445 -30.94 16.55 -25.76
C SER A 445 -30.79 17.46 -24.53
N CYS A 446 -29.86 17.19 -23.62
CA CYS A 446 -29.62 18.03 -22.44
C CYS A 446 -28.82 19.29 -22.79
N LYS A 447 -29.10 20.40 -22.08
CA LYS A 447 -28.44 21.71 -22.27
C LYS A 447 -26.92 21.67 -22.06
N ASN A 448 -26.46 20.91 -21.08
CA ASN A 448 -25.04 20.78 -20.73
C ASN A 448 -24.55 19.38 -21.10
N LEU A 449 -23.83 19.21 -22.21
CA LEU A 449 -23.26 17.93 -22.66
C LEU A 449 -22.13 17.47 -21.72
N ALA A 450 -22.07 16.16 -21.44
CA ALA A 450 -20.93 15.62 -20.70
C ALA A 450 -19.70 15.55 -21.62
N PRO A 451 -18.47 15.85 -21.13
CA PRO A 451 -17.25 15.90 -21.96
C PRO A 451 -16.99 14.65 -22.80
N ASN A 452 -17.44 13.48 -22.34
CA ASN A 452 -17.21 12.18 -23.00
C ASN A 452 -18.37 11.73 -23.90
N SER A 453 -19.47 12.49 -23.97
CA SER A 453 -20.61 12.14 -24.82
C SER A 453 -20.22 12.08 -26.31
N TYR A 454 -19.16 12.80 -26.73
CA TYR A 454 -18.73 12.94 -28.12
C TYR A 454 -17.87 11.76 -28.64
N SER A 455 -16.91 11.24 -27.87
CA SER A 455 -16.10 10.08 -28.31
C SER A 455 -16.94 8.81 -28.41
N LEU A 456 -18.00 8.72 -27.59
CA LEU A 456 -18.96 7.62 -27.66
C LEU A 456 -19.89 7.75 -28.88
N LEU A 457 -20.26 8.98 -29.30
CA LEU A 457 -20.99 9.21 -30.55
C LEU A 457 -20.17 8.70 -31.74
N PHE A 458 -18.88 8.99 -31.74
CA PHE A 458 -17.93 8.53 -32.74
C PHE A 458 -17.79 7.00 -32.70
N THR A 459 -17.61 6.41 -31.51
CA THR A 459 -17.56 4.95 -31.33
C THR A 459 -18.84 4.27 -31.84
N LEU A 460 -20.01 4.86 -31.58
CA LEU A 460 -21.29 4.37 -32.09
C LEU A 460 -21.40 4.55 -33.59
N LEU A 461 -21.03 5.69 -34.16
CA LEU A 461 -21.04 5.92 -35.62
C LEU A 461 -20.11 4.97 -36.36
N VAL A 462 -18.91 4.73 -35.83
CA VAL A 462 -17.89 3.82 -36.37
C VAL A 462 -18.31 2.36 -36.19
N ARG A 463 -18.91 1.98 -35.06
CA ARG A 463 -19.41 0.60 -34.81
C ARG A 463 -20.78 0.31 -35.41
N SER A 464 -21.56 1.32 -35.80
CA SER A 464 -22.93 1.18 -36.34
C SER A 464 -23.00 0.88 -37.84
N VAL A 465 -21.86 0.58 -38.48
CA VAL A 465 -21.81 0.25 -39.93
C VAL A 465 -22.32 -1.17 -40.22
N ASP A 466 -22.68 -1.96 -39.20
CA ASP A 466 -23.44 -3.20 -39.40
C ASP A 466 -24.88 -2.89 -39.87
N ILE A 467 -25.32 -3.57 -40.93
CA ILE A 467 -26.46 -3.28 -41.82
C ILE A 467 -27.83 -3.22 -41.09
N ARG A 468 -27.90 -3.58 -39.81
CA ARG A 468 -29.14 -3.71 -39.03
C ARG A 468 -29.69 -2.41 -38.41
N PHE A 469 -29.14 -1.23 -38.75
CA PHE A 469 -29.49 0.04 -38.07
C PHE A 469 -30.14 1.13 -38.95
N ASN A 470 -31.02 0.78 -39.88
CA ASN A 470 -31.84 1.77 -40.61
C ASN A 470 -32.78 2.59 -39.70
N SER A 471 -33.17 2.08 -38.52
CA SER A 471 -33.99 2.80 -37.53
C SER A 471 -33.21 3.92 -36.82
N PHE A 472 -31.90 3.75 -36.62
CA PHE A 472 -31.00 4.71 -35.99
C PHE A 472 -30.93 6.02 -36.78
N PHE A 473 -30.65 5.94 -38.09
CA PHE A 473 -30.62 7.11 -38.97
C PHE A 473 -31.99 7.81 -39.07
N LYS A 474 -33.08 7.04 -39.05
CA LYS A 474 -34.46 7.57 -39.12
C LYS A 474 -34.87 8.31 -37.84
N ASN A 475 -34.43 7.83 -36.68
CA ASN A 475 -34.71 8.44 -35.38
C ASN A 475 -33.74 9.60 -35.04
N ILE A 476 -32.48 9.54 -35.49
CA ILE A 476 -31.57 10.70 -35.48
C ILE A 476 -32.19 11.85 -36.26
N LYS A 477 -32.70 11.63 -37.46
CA LYS A 477 -33.37 12.69 -38.23
C LYS A 477 -34.55 13.35 -37.49
N LYS A 478 -35.25 12.60 -36.63
CA LYS A 478 -36.40 13.07 -35.81
C LYS A 478 -36.00 13.85 -34.56
N VAL A 479 -34.93 13.45 -33.88
CA VAL A 479 -34.46 14.12 -32.65
C VAL A 479 -33.64 15.37 -32.99
N PHE A 480 -32.95 15.38 -34.12
CA PHE A 480 -32.07 16.45 -34.58
C PHE A 480 -32.78 17.43 -35.53
N THR A 481 -34.02 17.84 -35.20
CA THR A 481 -34.66 19.02 -35.82
C THR A 481 -34.10 20.30 -35.19
N LYS A 482 -34.11 21.40 -35.95
CA LYS A 482 -33.51 22.70 -35.59
C LYS A 482 -34.01 23.29 -34.26
N SER A 483 -35.11 22.78 -33.71
CA SER A 483 -35.71 23.22 -32.44
C SER A 483 -35.21 22.46 -31.20
N ASN A 484 -34.59 21.29 -31.34
CA ASN A 484 -34.32 20.38 -30.21
C ASN A 484 -32.83 20.26 -29.82
N VAL A 485 -31.91 20.85 -30.59
CA VAL A 485 -30.45 20.74 -30.36
C VAL A 485 -29.90 22.12 -29.99
N GLN A 486 -29.52 22.29 -28.73
CA GLN A 486 -29.04 23.59 -28.21
C GLN A 486 -27.58 23.90 -28.60
N ASN A 487 -26.79 22.95 -29.13
CA ASN A 487 -25.43 23.18 -29.62
C ASN A 487 -25.37 23.30 -31.16
N LYS A 488 -25.56 24.53 -31.66
CA LYS A 488 -25.69 24.88 -33.08
C LYS A 488 -24.40 24.66 -33.90
N HIS A 489 -23.22 24.78 -33.30
CA HIS A 489 -21.93 24.69 -34.01
C HIS A 489 -21.54 23.25 -34.36
N PHE A 490 -21.73 22.31 -33.43
CA PHE A 490 -21.50 20.88 -33.67
C PHE A 490 -22.37 20.35 -34.82
N TRP A 491 -23.62 20.84 -34.92
CA TRP A 491 -24.57 20.42 -35.94
C TRP A 491 -24.24 20.95 -37.35
N LEU A 492 -23.82 22.22 -37.47
CA LEU A 492 -23.41 22.78 -38.76
C LEU A 492 -22.19 22.03 -39.35
N TYR A 493 -21.34 21.49 -38.47
CA TYR A 493 -20.19 20.68 -38.85
C TYR A 493 -20.58 19.24 -39.25
N ILE A 494 -21.36 18.52 -38.45
CA ILE A 494 -21.82 17.16 -38.83
C ILE A 494 -22.68 17.20 -40.11
N GLN A 495 -23.52 18.22 -40.30
CA GLN A 495 -24.25 18.41 -41.56
C GLN A 495 -23.34 18.69 -42.76
N SER A 496 -22.19 19.35 -42.56
CA SER A 496 -21.23 19.57 -43.65
C SER A 496 -20.53 18.27 -44.04
N GLN A 497 -20.26 17.38 -43.09
CA GLN A 497 -19.65 16.07 -43.34
C GLN A 497 -20.65 15.06 -43.94
N ILE A 498 -21.91 15.03 -43.48
CA ILE A 498 -22.95 14.08 -43.97
C ILE A 498 -23.50 14.47 -45.35
N LYS A 499 -23.47 15.76 -45.72
CA LYS A 499 -23.90 16.19 -47.07
C LYS A 499 -22.99 15.68 -48.18
N ASN A 500 -21.79 15.24 -47.86
CA ASN A 500 -20.92 14.51 -48.79
C ASN A 500 -21.11 13.01 -48.56
N LYS A 501 -21.51 12.27 -49.59
CA LYS A 501 -21.72 10.80 -49.57
C LYS A 501 -20.40 10.01 -49.44
N THR A 502 -19.50 10.46 -48.56
CA THR A 502 -18.08 10.12 -48.56
C THR A 502 -17.64 9.96 -47.10
N LEU A 503 -18.16 8.97 -46.38
CA LEU A 503 -17.51 8.52 -45.14
C LEU A 503 -16.88 7.14 -45.37
N SER A 504 -17.63 6.21 -45.97
CA SER A 504 -17.09 4.93 -46.47
C SER A 504 -16.02 5.15 -47.55
N ASN A 505 -16.35 5.93 -48.59
CA ASN A 505 -15.41 6.23 -49.68
C ASN A 505 -14.20 7.05 -49.22
N ASN A 506 -14.31 7.83 -48.13
CA ASN A 506 -13.18 8.58 -47.59
C ASN A 506 -12.24 7.67 -46.78
N ILE A 507 -12.75 6.67 -46.06
CA ILE A 507 -11.91 5.67 -45.39
C ILE A 507 -11.14 4.82 -46.41
N ASP A 508 -11.80 4.38 -47.49
CA ASP A 508 -11.14 3.65 -48.58
C ASP A 508 -10.11 4.52 -49.33
N LEU A 509 -10.41 5.80 -49.56
CA LEU A 509 -9.48 6.75 -50.17
C LEU A 509 -8.27 7.01 -49.26
N ILE A 510 -8.48 7.17 -47.94
CA ILE A 510 -7.41 7.38 -46.95
C ILE A 510 -6.52 6.16 -46.84
N ILE A 511 -7.08 4.95 -46.79
CA ILE A 511 -6.30 3.71 -46.73
C ILE A 511 -5.49 3.53 -48.03
N LYS A 512 -6.11 3.77 -49.19
CA LYS A 512 -5.43 3.72 -50.49
C LYS A 512 -4.30 4.76 -50.59
N GLN A 513 -4.51 5.97 -50.07
CA GLN A 513 -3.50 7.02 -50.06
C GLN A 513 -2.37 6.74 -49.05
N CYS A 514 -2.67 6.13 -47.90
CA CYS A 514 -1.65 5.66 -46.95
C CYS A 514 -0.78 4.53 -47.55
N ASP A 515 -1.39 3.60 -48.29
CA ASP A 515 -0.67 2.56 -49.02
C ASP A 515 0.22 3.14 -50.13
N GLU A 516 -0.28 4.12 -50.89
CA GLU A 516 0.48 4.83 -51.92
C GLU A 516 1.64 5.65 -51.31
N LEU A 517 1.46 6.25 -50.13
CA LEU A 517 2.48 7.02 -49.39
C LEU A 517 3.64 6.15 -48.85
N ASN A 518 3.39 4.89 -48.51
CA ASN A 518 4.45 3.94 -48.13
C ASN A 518 5.31 3.47 -49.32
N SER A 519 4.85 3.72 -50.56
CA SER A 519 5.51 3.27 -51.79
C SER A 519 6.31 4.35 -52.53
N VAL A 520 6.24 5.63 -52.11
CA VAL A 520 6.86 6.75 -52.84
C VAL A 520 7.76 7.61 -51.92
N GLU A 521 9.05 7.70 -52.28
CA GLU A 521 10.10 8.44 -51.55
C GLU A 521 9.98 9.99 -51.56
N THR A 522 8.83 10.59 -51.91
CA THR A 522 8.75 12.05 -52.12
C THR A 522 7.68 12.78 -51.30
N ASN A 523 8.19 13.70 -50.48
CA ASN A 523 7.70 14.91 -49.80
C ASN A 523 6.38 15.62 -50.18
N VAL A 524 5.34 15.00 -50.71
CA VAL A 524 4.06 15.70 -50.96
C VAL A 524 2.90 15.02 -50.23
N TRP A 525 2.70 15.45 -48.99
CA TRP A 525 1.49 15.16 -48.24
C TRP A 525 0.35 15.96 -48.86
N SER A 526 -0.73 15.29 -49.28
CA SER A 526 -1.90 16.01 -49.79
C SER A 526 -2.49 16.89 -48.68
N THR A 527 -2.87 18.10 -49.06
CA THR A 527 -3.41 19.11 -48.14
C THR A 527 -4.62 18.58 -47.38
N GLU A 528 -5.43 17.70 -47.98
CA GLU A 528 -6.58 17.07 -47.31
C GLU A 528 -6.19 16.10 -46.17
N ILE A 529 -5.13 15.29 -46.31
CA ILE A 529 -4.68 14.33 -45.29
C ILE A 529 -4.06 15.07 -44.10
N VAL A 530 -3.21 16.06 -44.39
CA VAL A 530 -2.63 16.93 -43.35
C VAL A 530 -3.74 17.66 -42.60
N ASN A 531 -4.79 18.13 -43.29
CA ASN A 531 -5.91 18.82 -42.65
C ASN A 531 -6.75 17.89 -41.76
N PHE A 532 -7.03 16.64 -42.18
CA PHE A 532 -7.82 15.71 -41.37
C PHE A 532 -7.07 15.24 -40.12
N VAL A 533 -5.79 14.84 -40.26
CA VAL A 533 -4.94 14.37 -39.13
C VAL A 533 -4.60 15.53 -38.18
N SER A 534 -4.32 16.73 -38.73
CA SER A 534 -4.13 17.96 -37.96
C SER A 534 -5.37 18.32 -37.15
N LEU A 535 -6.58 18.31 -37.74
CA LEU A 535 -7.80 18.65 -37.00
C LEU A 535 -8.22 17.56 -36.00
N PHE A 536 -8.04 16.28 -36.32
CA PHE A 536 -8.39 15.17 -35.43
C PHE A 536 -7.52 15.15 -34.17
N SER A 537 -6.21 15.42 -34.32
CA SER A 537 -5.27 15.54 -33.19
C SER A 537 -5.42 16.87 -32.45
N THR A 538 -5.70 17.98 -33.15
CA THR A 538 -5.99 19.28 -32.52
C THR A 538 -7.22 19.18 -31.63
N TYR A 539 -8.28 18.51 -32.09
CA TYR A 539 -9.50 18.32 -31.31
C TYR A 539 -9.30 17.41 -30.08
N LEU A 540 -8.53 16.33 -30.21
CA LEU A 540 -8.21 15.43 -29.10
C LEU A 540 -7.29 16.07 -28.04
N ASN A 541 -6.34 16.91 -28.44
CA ASN A 541 -5.38 17.54 -27.53
C ASN A 541 -5.85 18.89 -26.96
N SER A 542 -6.63 19.69 -27.69
CA SER A 542 -7.16 20.97 -27.18
C SER A 542 -8.28 20.81 -26.14
N THR A 543 -8.87 19.62 -26.02
CA THR A 543 -9.90 19.33 -25.00
C THR A 543 -9.32 18.75 -23.72
N ILE A 544 -8.03 18.40 -23.70
CA ILE A 544 -7.42 17.76 -22.53
C ILE A 544 -6.85 18.80 -21.55
N ASP A 545 -6.43 20.01 -21.96
CA ASP A 545 -5.73 20.91 -21.01
C ASP A 545 -5.83 22.45 -21.17
N SER A 546 -6.67 23.07 -22.03
CA SER A 546 -6.70 24.56 -22.08
C SER A 546 -8.07 25.21 -22.31
N GLU A 547 -8.40 26.20 -21.46
CA GLU A 547 -9.58 27.07 -21.57
C GLU A 547 -9.41 28.24 -22.58
N ASP A 548 -8.24 28.43 -23.20
CA ASP A 548 -7.98 29.51 -24.15
C ASP A 548 -7.68 29.00 -25.57
N TYR A 549 -8.43 29.49 -26.55
CA TYR A 549 -8.49 29.00 -27.94
C TYR A 549 -7.70 29.89 -28.93
N SER A 550 -6.98 30.90 -28.44
CA SER A 550 -6.39 31.95 -29.29
C SER A 550 -5.09 31.56 -30.02
N GLU A 551 -4.42 30.47 -29.63
CA GLU A 551 -3.13 30.04 -30.25
C GLU A 551 -3.25 29.03 -31.43
N LEU A 552 -4.46 28.67 -31.87
CA LEU A 552 -4.66 27.67 -32.94
C LEU A 552 -4.10 28.04 -34.34
N GLY A 553 -3.55 29.24 -34.53
CA GLY A 553 -3.19 29.79 -35.84
C GLY A 553 -1.96 29.18 -36.53
N ASN A 554 -1.07 28.46 -35.84
CA ASN A 554 0.21 27.99 -36.41
C ASN A 554 0.47 26.47 -36.30
N VAL A 555 -0.58 25.69 -36.08
CA VAL A 555 -0.51 24.23 -35.90
C VAL A 555 -0.03 23.51 -37.18
N THR A 556 -0.42 23.97 -38.37
CA THR A 556 -0.10 23.28 -39.63
C THR A 556 1.41 23.23 -39.95
N GLU A 557 2.16 24.29 -39.59
CA GLU A 557 3.61 24.42 -39.83
C GLU A 557 4.43 23.54 -38.87
N LEU A 558 4.05 23.53 -37.58
CA LEU A 558 4.69 22.73 -36.53
C LEU A 558 4.55 21.22 -36.79
N TYR A 559 3.41 20.80 -37.35
CA TYR A 559 3.08 19.39 -37.60
C TYR A 559 3.67 18.85 -38.91
N LYS A 560 3.78 19.67 -39.96
CA LYS A 560 4.58 19.32 -41.15
C LYS A 560 6.01 18.96 -40.76
N ASN A 561 6.60 19.73 -39.84
CA ASN A 561 7.94 19.45 -39.30
C ASN A 561 8.00 18.16 -38.44
N LEU A 562 6.90 17.77 -37.81
CA LEU A 562 6.79 16.59 -36.95
C LEU A 562 6.64 15.28 -37.75
N LEU A 563 5.89 15.30 -38.85
CA LEU A 563 5.73 14.17 -39.77
C LEU A 563 6.99 13.88 -40.61
N LEU A 564 7.91 14.85 -40.71
CA LEU A 564 9.25 14.66 -41.26
C LEU A 564 10.19 13.93 -40.29
N THR A 565 9.80 13.76 -39.02
CA THR A 565 10.58 13.00 -38.02
C THR A 565 10.18 11.52 -38.02
N GLU A 566 11.13 10.63 -37.72
CA GLU A 566 10.88 9.18 -37.57
C GLU A 566 9.79 8.87 -36.52
N LYS A 567 9.69 9.69 -35.47
CA LYS A 567 8.63 9.58 -34.45
C LYS A 567 7.25 9.90 -35.02
N GLY A 568 7.13 10.92 -35.87
CA GLY A 568 5.87 11.27 -36.55
C GLY A 568 5.42 10.19 -37.53
N LYS A 569 6.34 9.65 -38.32
CA LYS A 569 6.08 8.52 -39.23
C LYS A 569 5.63 7.26 -38.47
N ALA A 570 6.27 6.98 -37.34
CA ALA A 570 5.87 5.87 -36.49
C ALA A 570 4.43 6.00 -35.96
N TYR A 571 3.99 7.18 -35.53
CA TYR A 571 2.60 7.37 -35.10
C TYR A 571 1.60 7.19 -36.25
N LEU A 572 1.93 7.65 -37.45
CA LEU A 572 1.07 7.45 -38.62
C LEU A 572 0.87 5.95 -38.89
N LEU A 573 1.94 5.17 -38.94
CA LEU A 573 1.89 3.72 -39.13
C LEU A 573 1.08 3.01 -38.03
N PHE A 574 1.18 3.48 -36.78
CA PHE A 574 0.38 2.96 -35.67
C PHE A 574 -1.13 3.17 -35.91
N TYR A 575 -1.56 4.37 -36.28
CA TYR A 575 -2.97 4.66 -36.52
C TYR A 575 -3.49 4.01 -37.81
N THR A 576 -2.66 3.90 -38.85
CA THR A 576 -2.98 3.13 -40.05
C THR A 576 -3.20 1.66 -39.72
N ALA A 577 -2.43 1.10 -38.79
CA ALA A 577 -2.68 -0.24 -38.32
C ALA A 577 -4.02 -0.39 -37.59
N GLU A 578 -4.43 0.57 -36.74
CA GLU A 578 -5.75 0.54 -36.09
C GLU A 578 -6.90 0.53 -37.13
N LEU A 579 -6.72 1.24 -38.25
CA LEU A 579 -7.67 1.22 -39.37
C LEU A 579 -7.68 -0.13 -40.09
N TYR A 580 -6.55 -0.82 -40.18
CA TYR A 580 -6.47 -2.16 -40.76
C TYR A 580 -7.06 -3.24 -39.83
N VAL A 581 -6.85 -3.15 -38.52
CA VAL A 581 -7.54 -3.98 -37.52
C VAL A 581 -9.06 -3.81 -37.66
N PHE A 582 -9.52 -2.57 -37.87
CA PHE A 582 -10.94 -2.30 -38.08
C PHE A 582 -11.52 -2.94 -39.36
N ARG A 583 -10.70 -3.21 -40.37
CA ARG A 583 -11.10 -3.90 -41.61
C ARG A 583 -10.94 -5.41 -41.57
N ASP A 584 -10.54 -5.97 -40.42
CA ASP A 584 -10.17 -7.38 -40.30
C ASP A 584 -8.95 -7.75 -41.20
N ASP A 585 -8.19 -6.77 -41.69
CA ASP A 585 -6.96 -6.99 -42.45
C ASP A 585 -5.77 -6.97 -41.48
N LEU A 586 -5.76 -7.99 -40.62
CA LEU A 586 -4.80 -8.14 -39.53
C LEU A 586 -3.36 -8.26 -40.05
N SER A 587 -3.20 -8.87 -41.23
CA SER A 587 -1.92 -9.01 -41.90
C SER A 587 -1.26 -7.64 -42.15
N ARG A 588 -2.02 -6.69 -42.69
CA ARG A 588 -1.53 -5.33 -42.90
C ARG A 588 -1.42 -4.53 -41.61
N ALA A 589 -2.34 -4.72 -40.67
CA ALA A 589 -2.25 -4.07 -39.36
C ALA A 589 -0.95 -4.43 -38.63
N ILE A 590 -0.60 -5.71 -38.61
CA ILE A 590 0.59 -6.20 -37.92
C ILE A 590 1.86 -5.74 -38.65
N LEU A 591 1.86 -5.70 -39.99
CA LEU A 591 2.95 -5.12 -40.77
C LEU A 591 3.17 -3.64 -40.39
N MET A 592 2.11 -2.83 -40.40
CA MET A 592 2.17 -1.41 -40.05
C MET A 592 2.58 -1.16 -38.60
N LEU A 593 2.13 -1.98 -37.64
CA LEU A 593 2.57 -1.88 -36.24
C LEU A 593 4.03 -2.29 -36.06
N SER A 594 4.46 -3.33 -36.77
CA SER A 594 5.85 -3.78 -36.74
C SER A 594 6.76 -2.69 -37.29
N GLU A 595 6.40 -2.08 -38.43
CA GLU A 595 7.10 -0.94 -39.01
C GLU A 595 7.07 0.29 -38.09
N SER A 596 5.92 0.63 -37.51
CA SER A 596 5.77 1.70 -36.51
C SER A 596 6.74 1.51 -35.34
N ASN A 597 6.81 0.29 -34.81
CA ASN A 597 7.63 -0.01 -33.67
C ASN A 597 9.14 -0.05 -34.01
N THR A 598 9.50 -0.44 -35.24
CA THR A 598 10.89 -0.32 -35.71
C THR A 598 11.35 1.13 -35.83
N MET A 599 10.44 2.07 -36.15
CA MET A 599 10.75 3.49 -36.29
C MET A 599 10.83 4.26 -34.96
N SER A 600 10.07 3.87 -33.94
CA SER A 600 10.04 4.60 -32.65
C SER A 600 9.91 3.69 -31.42
N PHE A 601 10.71 2.61 -31.36
CA PHE A 601 10.65 1.54 -30.34
C PHE A 601 9.95 1.93 -29.04
N ASP A 602 8.75 1.39 -28.85
CA ASP A 602 7.88 1.71 -27.75
C ASP A 602 7.28 0.41 -27.20
N ASN A 603 7.58 0.10 -25.94
CA ASN A 603 7.08 -1.10 -25.28
C ASN A 603 5.54 -1.14 -25.30
N GLN A 604 4.86 0.01 -25.25
CA GLN A 604 3.39 0.05 -25.35
C GLN A 604 2.88 -0.39 -26.72
N LYS A 605 3.66 -0.15 -27.79
CA LYS A 605 3.31 -0.63 -29.14
C LYS A 605 3.54 -2.12 -29.29
N LEU A 606 4.59 -2.67 -28.67
CA LEU A 606 4.82 -4.13 -28.61
C LEU A 606 3.77 -4.85 -27.78
N ASP A 607 3.33 -4.25 -26.68
CA ASP A 607 2.21 -4.74 -25.88
C ASP A 607 0.91 -4.70 -26.71
N TYR A 608 0.67 -3.62 -27.47
CA TYR A 608 -0.49 -3.51 -28.37
C TYR A 608 -0.48 -4.52 -29.52
N ILE A 609 0.69 -4.76 -30.14
CA ILE A 609 0.89 -5.84 -31.12
C ILE A 609 0.54 -7.18 -30.47
N SER A 610 1.08 -7.44 -29.27
CA SER A 610 0.82 -8.68 -28.54
C SER A 610 -0.65 -8.87 -28.21
N ASP A 611 -1.36 -7.80 -27.82
CA ASP A 611 -2.80 -7.83 -27.57
C ASP A 611 -3.60 -8.13 -28.84
N ILE A 612 -3.32 -7.42 -29.95
CA ILE A 612 -4.01 -7.66 -31.24
C ILE A 612 -3.80 -9.10 -31.72
N LEU A 613 -2.60 -9.63 -31.53
CA LEU A 613 -2.27 -11.01 -31.85
C LEU A 613 -3.08 -11.98 -30.98
N LEU A 614 -3.06 -11.81 -29.65
CA LEU A 614 -3.81 -12.64 -28.70
C LEU A 614 -5.31 -12.65 -28.97
N GLU A 615 -5.89 -11.51 -29.37
CA GLU A 615 -7.33 -11.41 -29.62
C GLU A 615 -7.76 -12.11 -30.93
N ASN A 616 -6.86 -12.25 -31.92
CA ASN A 616 -7.20 -12.70 -33.27
C ASN A 616 -6.54 -14.00 -33.74
N PHE A 617 -5.58 -14.54 -32.98
CA PHE A 617 -4.93 -15.83 -33.24
C PHE A 617 -5.91 -17.02 -33.39
N SER A 618 -7.19 -16.87 -33.05
CA SER A 618 -8.13 -17.99 -32.91
C SER A 618 -8.67 -18.59 -34.20
N VAL A 619 -8.60 -17.94 -35.37
CA VAL A 619 -9.26 -18.46 -36.60
C VAL A 619 -8.28 -19.29 -37.46
N GLU A 620 -7.09 -18.78 -37.73
CA GLU A 620 -6.09 -19.46 -38.56
C GLU A 620 -5.37 -20.59 -37.81
N ILE A 621 -5.09 -20.43 -36.51
CA ILE A 621 -4.58 -21.52 -35.66
C ILE A 621 -5.58 -22.68 -35.59
N ARG A 622 -6.88 -22.40 -35.52
CA ARG A 622 -7.92 -23.46 -35.56
C ARG A 622 -7.91 -24.24 -36.87
N SER A 623 -7.48 -23.63 -37.98
CA SER A 623 -7.32 -24.32 -39.27
C SER A 623 -6.08 -25.22 -39.26
N ILE A 624 -4.93 -24.67 -38.86
CA ILE A 624 -3.64 -25.39 -38.81
C ILE A 624 -3.71 -26.58 -37.82
N LEU A 625 -4.34 -26.40 -36.65
CA LEU A 625 -4.53 -27.48 -35.66
C LEU A 625 -5.54 -28.54 -36.12
N LYS A 626 -6.52 -28.18 -36.96
CA LYS A 626 -7.48 -29.14 -37.53
C LYS A 626 -6.89 -29.98 -38.66
N GLU A 627 -6.01 -29.40 -39.48
CA GLU A 627 -5.43 -30.07 -40.66
C GLU A 627 -4.34 -31.08 -40.30
N ASN A 628 -3.67 -30.91 -39.15
CA ASN A 628 -2.50 -31.72 -38.79
C ASN A 628 -2.77 -32.86 -37.77
N GLU A 629 -4.03 -33.16 -37.44
CA GLU A 629 -4.43 -34.19 -36.43
C GLU A 629 -3.55 -34.22 -35.15
N TYR A 630 -3.06 -33.05 -34.72
CA TYR A 630 -2.14 -32.96 -33.59
C TYR A 630 -2.90 -33.13 -32.27
N THR A 631 -3.03 -34.37 -31.84
CA THR A 631 -3.44 -34.73 -30.49
C THR A 631 -2.20 -34.73 -29.60
N PHE A 632 -1.97 -33.65 -28.85
CA PHE A 632 -1.03 -33.71 -27.73
C PHE A 632 -1.52 -34.79 -26.75
N GLN A 633 -0.67 -35.75 -26.41
CA GLN A 633 -0.98 -36.90 -25.53
C GLN A 633 -1.35 -36.52 -24.08
N ASN A 634 -1.47 -35.23 -23.76
CA ASN A 634 -2.10 -34.76 -22.54
C ASN A 634 -3.42 -34.06 -22.92
N GLU A 635 -4.54 -34.77 -22.68
CA GLU A 635 -5.92 -34.30 -22.88
C GLU A 635 -6.25 -32.99 -22.13
N SER A 636 -5.36 -32.49 -21.27
CA SER A 636 -5.53 -31.23 -20.55
C SER A 636 -5.32 -29.97 -21.39
N VAL A 637 -4.54 -29.97 -22.48
CA VAL A 637 -4.18 -28.68 -23.14
C VAL A 637 -5.21 -28.21 -24.18
N CYS A 638 -5.85 -29.11 -24.92
CA CYS A 638 -6.89 -28.74 -25.90
C CYS A 638 -8.17 -28.18 -25.24
N PHE A 639 -8.53 -28.68 -24.04
CA PHE A 639 -9.62 -28.09 -23.25
C PHE A 639 -9.21 -26.77 -22.60
N TYR A 640 -7.91 -26.60 -22.31
CA TYR A 640 -7.39 -25.37 -21.75
C TYR A 640 -7.34 -24.23 -22.76
N CYS A 641 -7.07 -24.45 -24.06
CA CYS A 641 -6.93 -23.34 -25.02
C CYS A 641 -8.21 -22.49 -25.18
N GLU A 642 -9.40 -23.10 -25.27
CA GLU A 642 -10.64 -22.32 -25.46
C GLU A 642 -11.11 -21.63 -24.16
N GLU A 643 -10.91 -22.27 -23.00
CA GLU A 643 -11.27 -21.72 -21.69
C GLU A 643 -10.23 -20.70 -21.17
N GLN A 644 -8.93 -20.92 -21.45
CA GLN A 644 -7.84 -19.98 -21.17
C GLN A 644 -7.91 -18.77 -22.09
N LEU A 645 -8.17 -18.92 -23.41
CA LEU A 645 -8.40 -17.76 -24.29
C LEU A 645 -9.54 -16.89 -23.74
N ARG A 646 -10.66 -17.49 -23.30
CA ARG A 646 -11.75 -16.79 -22.60
C ARG A 646 -11.34 -16.18 -21.25
N LYS A 647 -10.36 -16.75 -20.53
CA LYS A 647 -9.81 -16.23 -19.26
C LYS A 647 -8.74 -15.13 -19.47
N VAL A 648 -7.99 -15.16 -20.57
CA VAL A 648 -6.96 -14.17 -21.01
C VAL A 648 -7.59 -12.83 -21.35
N PHE A 649 -8.77 -12.81 -21.99
CA PHE A 649 -9.57 -11.59 -22.23
C PHE A 649 -10.00 -10.83 -20.96
N ALA A 650 -9.78 -11.44 -19.80
CA ALA A 650 -10.49 -11.13 -18.59
C ALA A 650 -9.52 -10.71 -17.46
N TRP A 651 -8.26 -10.44 -17.81
CA TRP A 651 -7.12 -10.03 -16.96
C TRP A 651 -6.42 -8.75 -17.49
N LYS A 652 -7.21 -7.79 -17.97
CA LYS A 652 -6.79 -6.55 -18.67
C LYS A 652 -5.97 -5.53 -17.85
N ARG A 653 -5.43 -5.91 -16.69
CA ARG A 653 -4.60 -5.04 -15.84
C ARG A 653 -3.24 -5.62 -15.44
N PHE A 654 -2.97 -6.87 -15.82
CA PHE A 654 -1.68 -7.55 -15.59
C PHE A 654 -0.86 -7.77 -16.88
N LEU A 655 -1.44 -7.47 -18.04
CA LEU A 655 -0.88 -7.67 -19.38
C LEU A 655 0.12 -6.57 -19.80
N SER A 656 1.14 -6.30 -18.98
CA SER A 656 2.40 -5.79 -19.54
C SER A 656 3.41 -6.93 -19.77
N ARG A 657 3.04 -8.19 -19.44
CA ARG A 657 3.91 -9.39 -19.50
C ARG A 657 3.11 -10.71 -19.59
N GLY A 658 2.01 -10.78 -20.35
CA GLY A 658 1.16 -11.99 -20.41
C GLY A 658 1.61 -13.03 -21.42
N CYS A 659 1.66 -14.29 -21.00
CA CYS A 659 1.94 -15.46 -21.83
C CYS A 659 0.65 -16.07 -22.42
N ILE A 660 0.67 -16.59 -23.66
CA ILE A 660 -0.50 -17.24 -24.34
C ILE A 660 -1.09 -18.39 -23.51
N SER A 661 -0.25 -19.26 -22.96
CA SER A 661 -0.65 -20.46 -22.17
C SER A 661 -0.69 -20.20 -20.66
N GLY A 662 -0.19 -19.05 -20.20
CA GLY A 662 0.12 -18.80 -18.79
C GLY A 662 1.46 -19.40 -18.33
N ASN A 663 2.16 -20.13 -19.20
CA ASN A 663 3.50 -20.67 -19.00
C ASN A 663 4.38 -20.34 -20.21
N PHE A 664 5.38 -19.49 -20.04
CA PHE A 664 6.16 -19.00 -21.18
C PHE A 664 6.93 -20.08 -21.94
N ASP A 665 7.34 -21.17 -21.29
CA ASP A 665 8.02 -22.26 -21.98
C ASP A 665 7.07 -22.96 -22.95
N GLU A 666 5.84 -23.21 -22.52
CA GLU A 666 4.78 -23.76 -23.38
C GLU A 666 4.39 -22.79 -24.51
N GLU A 667 4.41 -21.47 -24.28
CA GLU A 667 4.17 -20.49 -25.34
C GLU A 667 5.31 -20.47 -26.35
N VAL A 668 6.58 -20.50 -25.91
CA VAL A 668 7.72 -20.52 -26.82
C VAL A 668 7.71 -21.78 -27.66
N GLU A 669 7.54 -22.95 -27.04
CA GLU A 669 7.44 -24.23 -27.75
C GLU A 669 6.27 -24.21 -28.75
N PHE A 670 5.12 -23.66 -28.35
CA PHE A 670 3.96 -23.51 -29.23
C PHE A 670 4.21 -22.54 -30.40
N LEU A 671 4.84 -21.40 -30.15
CA LEU A 671 5.16 -20.41 -31.20
C LEU A 671 6.21 -20.95 -32.18
N GLU A 672 7.23 -21.67 -31.69
CA GLU A 672 8.22 -22.35 -32.53
C GLU A 672 7.58 -23.49 -33.33
N PHE A 673 6.65 -24.24 -32.73
CA PHE A 673 5.84 -25.24 -33.42
C PHE A 673 5.04 -24.61 -34.55
N LEU A 674 4.27 -23.56 -34.28
CA LEU A 674 3.50 -22.84 -35.30
C LEU A 674 4.39 -22.28 -36.41
N LEU A 675 5.58 -21.78 -36.06
CA LEU A 675 6.53 -21.22 -37.01
C LEU A 675 7.04 -22.28 -37.99
N ASN A 676 7.24 -23.51 -37.53
CA ASN A 676 7.67 -24.63 -38.37
C ASN A 676 6.55 -25.23 -39.23
N HIS A 677 5.29 -24.87 -38.99
CA HIS A 677 4.10 -25.46 -39.65
C HIS A 677 3.24 -24.42 -40.38
N THR A 678 3.76 -23.21 -40.58
CA THR A 678 3.07 -22.18 -41.35
C THR A 678 3.78 -21.90 -42.67
N ASP A 679 3.02 -21.93 -43.77
CA ASP A 679 3.48 -21.46 -45.08
C ASP A 679 3.11 -19.98 -45.32
N ASN A 680 2.45 -19.34 -44.36
CA ASN A 680 2.01 -17.95 -44.47
C ASN A 680 3.15 -17.02 -44.04
N VAL A 681 3.79 -16.36 -45.02
CA VAL A 681 4.91 -15.42 -44.82
C VAL A 681 4.59 -14.30 -43.82
N VAL A 682 3.34 -13.85 -43.73
CA VAL A 682 2.95 -12.83 -42.75
C VAL A 682 2.93 -13.44 -41.36
N PHE A 683 2.33 -14.61 -41.21
CA PHE A 683 2.26 -15.34 -39.94
C PHE A 683 3.65 -15.73 -39.43
N GLU A 684 4.54 -16.16 -40.33
CA GLU A 684 5.95 -16.42 -40.05
C GLU A 684 6.64 -15.18 -39.45
N LYS A 685 6.46 -13.99 -40.05
CA LYS A 685 7.02 -12.73 -39.54
C LYS A 685 6.47 -12.36 -38.16
N VAL A 686 5.19 -12.62 -37.94
CA VAL A 686 4.53 -12.39 -36.65
C VAL A 686 5.14 -13.26 -35.55
N LEU A 687 5.22 -14.56 -35.79
CA LEU A 687 5.73 -15.55 -34.83
C LEU A 687 7.21 -15.26 -34.53
N ASN A 688 8.02 -14.99 -35.55
CA ASN A 688 9.41 -14.58 -35.36
C ASN A 688 9.52 -13.27 -34.55
N THR A 689 8.65 -12.27 -34.76
CA THR A 689 8.67 -11.00 -33.98
C THR A 689 8.31 -11.23 -32.51
N ARG A 690 7.31 -12.08 -32.24
CA ARG A 690 6.91 -12.44 -30.87
C ARG A 690 7.99 -13.24 -30.16
N LEU A 691 8.55 -14.26 -30.81
CA LEU A 691 9.68 -15.05 -30.27
C LEU A 691 10.88 -14.14 -29.99
N ALA A 692 11.21 -13.23 -30.91
CA ALA A 692 12.29 -12.30 -30.72
C ALA A 692 12.08 -11.39 -29.49
N TYR A 693 10.84 -10.93 -29.24
CA TYR A 693 10.49 -10.16 -28.05
C TYR A 693 10.55 -10.99 -26.76
N LEU A 694 10.04 -12.22 -26.77
CA LEU A 694 10.06 -13.10 -25.60
C LEU A 694 11.51 -13.44 -25.19
N TYR A 695 12.37 -13.76 -26.14
CA TYR A 695 13.80 -13.96 -25.88
C TYR A 695 14.51 -12.67 -25.46
N TYR A 696 14.16 -11.51 -26.03
CA TYR A 696 14.74 -10.21 -25.64
C TYR A 696 14.38 -9.78 -24.21
N THR A 697 13.13 -10.03 -23.82
CA THR A 697 12.66 -9.72 -22.47
C THR A 697 13.12 -10.77 -21.46
N GLY A 698 13.61 -11.91 -21.94
CA GLY A 698 14.01 -13.07 -21.16
C GLY A 698 12.85 -13.92 -20.68
N THR A 699 11.63 -13.62 -21.13
CA THR A 699 10.47 -14.40 -20.77
C THR A 699 10.45 -15.75 -21.48
N ALA A 700 11.24 -15.95 -22.53
CA ALA A 700 11.29 -17.21 -23.27
C ALA A 700 12.16 -18.32 -22.64
N GLU A 701 12.97 -18.00 -21.63
CA GLU A 701 13.78 -18.98 -20.92
C GLU A 701 13.45 -18.92 -19.44
N VAL A 702 12.29 -19.48 -19.10
CA VAL A 702 11.87 -19.68 -17.72
C VAL A 702 12.52 -20.97 -17.27
N ASN A 703 13.65 -20.90 -16.57
CA ASN A 703 14.24 -22.13 -16.05
C ASN A 703 13.29 -22.79 -15.02
N GLU A 704 13.62 -23.99 -14.53
CA GLU A 704 12.80 -24.72 -13.53
C GLU A 704 12.42 -23.87 -12.29
N ASP A 705 13.17 -22.81 -12.00
CA ASP A 705 12.95 -21.86 -10.91
C ASP A 705 12.19 -20.56 -11.28
N HIS A 706 11.80 -20.43 -12.54
CA HIS A 706 11.08 -19.31 -13.14
C HIS A 706 11.85 -17.99 -13.25
N TYR A 707 13.14 -18.06 -13.58
CA TYR A 707 13.96 -16.87 -13.87
C TYR A 707 13.68 -16.31 -15.28
N ILE A 708 13.83 -15.00 -15.45
CA ILE A 708 13.66 -14.33 -16.75
C ILE A 708 15.06 -13.86 -17.20
N THR A 709 15.77 -14.69 -17.97
CA THR A 709 17.08 -14.34 -18.52
C THR A 709 16.95 -14.06 -20.01
N PRO A 710 17.25 -12.83 -20.48
CA PRO A 710 17.25 -12.54 -21.91
C PRO A 710 18.24 -13.43 -22.68
N ASP A 711 17.77 -14.13 -23.71
CA ASP A 711 18.62 -14.76 -24.73
C ASP A 711 18.68 -13.84 -25.95
N ILE A 712 19.65 -12.92 -25.92
CA ILE A 712 19.83 -11.91 -26.97
C ILE A 712 20.25 -12.55 -28.29
N ALA A 713 20.97 -13.69 -28.26
CA ALA A 713 21.40 -14.40 -29.46
C ALA A 713 20.21 -15.02 -30.20
N LYS A 714 19.33 -15.73 -29.49
CA LYS A 714 18.07 -16.23 -30.07
C LYS A 714 17.15 -15.11 -30.49
N SER A 715 16.99 -14.07 -29.67
CA SER A 715 16.21 -12.89 -30.04
C SER A 715 16.68 -12.29 -31.37
N ARG A 716 18.00 -12.18 -31.57
CA ARG A 716 18.62 -11.70 -32.82
C ARG A 716 18.31 -12.61 -33.99
N ALA A 717 18.47 -13.92 -33.82
CA ALA A 717 18.19 -14.90 -34.87
C ALA A 717 16.73 -14.82 -35.34
N TYR A 718 15.79 -14.65 -34.40
CA TYR A 718 14.38 -14.47 -34.72
C TYR A 718 14.09 -13.12 -35.39
N PHE A 719 14.66 -12.01 -34.91
CA PHE A 719 14.50 -10.70 -35.56
C PHE A 719 15.04 -10.68 -37.01
N GLN A 720 16.18 -11.33 -37.27
CA GLN A 720 16.78 -11.42 -38.60
C GLN A 720 15.88 -12.13 -39.62
N LYS A 721 15.06 -13.10 -39.17
CA LYS A 721 14.10 -13.81 -40.02
C LYS A 721 12.90 -12.94 -40.43
N VAL A 722 12.52 -11.94 -39.63
CA VAL A 722 11.37 -11.05 -39.92
C VAL A 722 11.66 -10.12 -41.11
N THR A 723 12.93 -9.84 -41.39
CA THR A 723 13.32 -8.61 -42.09
C THR A 723 14.51 -8.86 -43.02
N GLY A 724 14.24 -9.02 -44.33
CA GLY A 724 15.27 -9.00 -45.38
C GLY A 724 15.87 -7.60 -45.63
N ASN A 725 15.87 -6.69 -44.65
CA ASN A 725 16.01 -5.25 -44.85
C ASN A 725 17.25 -4.67 -44.09
N PRO A 726 18.12 -3.87 -44.75
CA PRO A 726 19.21 -3.10 -44.13
C PRO A 726 18.80 -2.24 -42.92
N LEU A 727 17.51 -1.92 -42.76
CA LEU A 727 16.95 -1.23 -41.59
C LEU A 727 17.11 -2.02 -40.28
N VAL A 728 17.34 -3.33 -40.33
CA VAL A 728 17.65 -4.14 -39.13
C VAL A 728 19.04 -3.85 -38.63
N ASN A 729 20.00 -3.57 -39.52
CA ASN A 729 21.29 -3.08 -39.08
C ASN A 729 21.15 -1.69 -38.42
N LYS A 730 20.19 -0.87 -38.85
CA LYS A 730 19.84 0.41 -38.19
C LYS A 730 19.12 0.21 -36.85
N TYR A 731 18.29 -0.83 -36.72
CA TYR A 731 17.63 -1.27 -35.49
C TYR A 731 18.62 -1.87 -34.48
N LEU A 732 19.58 -2.68 -34.95
CA LEU A 732 20.70 -3.20 -34.18
C LEU A 732 21.65 -2.08 -33.74
N GLN A 733 21.79 -1.02 -34.56
CA GLN A 733 22.48 0.22 -34.20
C GLN A 733 21.65 1.16 -33.29
N HIS A 734 20.40 0.80 -32.93
CA HIS A 734 19.61 1.61 -32.01
C HIS A 734 20.35 1.72 -30.67
N PRO A 735 20.49 2.90 -30.04
CA PRO A 735 21.40 3.11 -28.92
C PRO A 735 21.16 2.22 -27.69
N ARG A 736 19.98 1.61 -27.57
CA ARG A 736 19.70 0.63 -26.52
C ARG A 736 20.18 -0.78 -26.87
N LEU A 737 20.14 -1.20 -28.14
CA LEU A 737 20.59 -2.51 -28.63
C LEU A 737 22.09 -2.50 -28.95
N ALA A 738 22.59 -1.42 -29.56
CA ALA A 738 24.02 -1.18 -29.77
C ALA A 738 24.80 -1.19 -28.45
N LEU A 739 24.19 -0.69 -27.37
CA LEU A 739 24.76 -0.76 -26.02
C LEU A 739 24.95 -2.21 -25.56
N TYR A 740 23.97 -3.10 -25.78
CA TYR A 740 24.11 -4.52 -25.42
C TYR A 740 25.13 -5.25 -26.30
N GLN A 741 25.24 -4.90 -27.57
CA GLN A 741 26.26 -5.46 -28.48
C GLN A 741 27.67 -5.02 -28.08
N ASP A 742 27.82 -3.74 -27.76
CA ASP A 742 29.05 -3.21 -27.20
C ASP A 742 29.37 -3.83 -25.83
N MET A 743 28.39 -4.35 -25.10
CA MET A 743 28.60 -5.04 -23.82
C MET A 743 29.04 -6.50 -23.99
N GLU A 744 28.54 -7.23 -25.00
CA GLU A 744 28.89 -8.65 -25.23
C GLU A 744 30.41 -8.86 -25.35
N GLN A 745 31.16 -7.91 -25.90
CA GLN A 745 32.63 -7.93 -25.95
C GLN A 745 33.32 -7.67 -24.60
N TYR A 746 32.61 -7.13 -23.60
CA TYR A 746 33.15 -6.82 -22.27
C TYR A 746 32.61 -7.76 -21.17
N ILE A 747 31.60 -8.58 -21.47
CA ILE A 747 31.18 -9.67 -20.59
C ILE A 747 32.23 -10.76 -20.77
N ASP A 748 33.03 -11.01 -19.72
CA ASP A 748 33.95 -12.13 -19.73
C ASP A 748 33.13 -13.41 -19.93
N THR A 749 33.50 -14.22 -20.93
CA THR A 749 32.76 -15.43 -21.33
C THR A 749 32.88 -16.57 -20.32
N ASN A 750 33.70 -16.39 -19.28
CA ASN A 750 33.66 -17.22 -18.09
C ASN A 750 32.33 -17.00 -17.36
N GLU A 751 31.79 -18.04 -16.71
CA GLU A 751 30.43 -18.11 -16.14
C GLU A 751 30.03 -16.98 -15.15
N GLU A 752 30.93 -16.05 -14.84
CA GLU A 752 30.77 -14.93 -13.93
C GLU A 752 30.30 -13.66 -14.65
N LYS A 753 28.97 -13.49 -14.72
CA LYS A 753 28.32 -12.32 -15.35
C LYS A 753 28.62 -11.01 -14.58
N TYR A 754 29.73 -10.34 -14.88
CA TYR A 754 30.01 -8.94 -14.55
C TYR A 754 30.48 -8.16 -15.77
N LEU A 755 30.50 -6.82 -15.66
CA LEU A 755 31.06 -5.93 -16.70
C LEU A 755 32.07 -4.98 -16.08
N PHE A 756 33.26 -4.90 -16.66
CA PHE A 756 34.31 -3.99 -16.19
C PHE A 756 34.77 -3.05 -17.30
N PHE A 757 34.62 -1.75 -17.06
CA PHE A 757 35.15 -0.69 -17.93
C PHE A 757 36.38 -0.07 -17.27
N GLU A 758 37.54 -0.29 -17.88
CA GLU A 758 38.81 0.26 -17.41
C GLU A 758 39.01 1.70 -17.91
N ASN A 759 39.37 2.59 -16.99
CA ASN A 759 39.98 3.88 -17.31
C ASN A 759 41.37 3.91 -16.66
N LYS A 760 42.40 3.69 -17.49
CA LYS A 760 43.80 3.58 -17.05
C LYS A 760 44.36 4.87 -16.44
N GLU A 761 43.71 6.01 -16.64
CA GLU A 761 44.11 7.30 -16.06
C GLU A 761 43.53 7.51 -14.66
N SER A 762 42.64 6.63 -14.19
CA SER A 762 42.01 6.71 -12.88
C SER A 762 42.45 5.56 -11.97
N ASP A 763 42.73 5.89 -10.72
CA ASP A 763 42.95 4.93 -9.63
C ASP A 763 41.69 4.71 -8.77
N GLU A 764 40.56 5.32 -9.15
CA GLU A 764 39.24 5.14 -8.53
C GLU A 764 38.47 4.02 -9.24
N LEU A 765 37.66 3.29 -8.47
CA LEU A 765 36.74 2.28 -8.98
C LEU A 765 35.33 2.53 -8.42
N LEU A 766 34.35 2.66 -9.32
CA LEU A 766 32.93 2.68 -8.97
C LEU A 766 32.29 1.32 -9.26
N ILE A 767 31.71 0.70 -8.24
CA ILE A 767 30.97 -0.56 -8.34
C ILE A 767 29.47 -0.23 -8.37
N VAL A 768 28.80 -0.59 -9.45
CA VAL A 768 27.38 -0.30 -9.69
C VAL A 768 26.56 -1.59 -9.62
N PHE A 769 25.66 -1.66 -8.65
CA PHE A 769 24.76 -2.81 -8.45
C PHE A 769 23.43 -2.60 -9.15
N SER A 770 22.84 -3.70 -9.64
CA SER A 770 21.53 -3.65 -10.30
C SER A 770 20.38 -3.70 -9.31
N CYS A 771 19.26 -3.04 -9.62
CA CYS A 771 18.06 -3.02 -8.77
C CYS A 771 17.05 -4.08 -9.21
N ALA A 772 15.92 -4.15 -8.51
CA ALA A 772 14.88 -5.13 -8.77
C ALA A 772 14.29 -5.05 -10.20
N GLY A 773 14.21 -3.86 -10.79
CA GLY A 773 13.71 -3.69 -12.16
C GLY A 773 14.72 -4.10 -13.24
N SER A 774 16.00 -4.21 -12.88
CA SER A 774 17.11 -4.50 -13.79
C SER A 774 17.97 -5.66 -13.31
N TYR A 775 17.46 -6.55 -12.45
CA TYR A 775 18.25 -7.56 -11.75
C TYR A 775 19.09 -8.47 -12.66
N SER A 776 18.58 -8.85 -13.83
CA SER A 776 19.29 -9.68 -14.81
C SER A 776 20.14 -8.87 -15.79
N ARG A 777 20.08 -7.53 -15.70
CA ARG A 777 20.73 -6.57 -16.60
C ARG A 777 21.69 -5.69 -15.79
N TYR A 778 22.39 -4.78 -16.48
CA TYR A 778 23.25 -3.80 -15.81
C TYR A 778 22.58 -2.43 -15.82
N THR A 779 22.26 -1.93 -14.63
CA THR A 779 21.51 -0.68 -14.46
C THR A 779 22.38 0.54 -14.80
N GLN A 780 21.75 1.64 -15.26
CA GLN A 780 22.42 2.92 -15.57
C GLN A 780 23.64 2.82 -16.52
N LEU A 781 23.77 1.75 -17.30
CA LEU A 781 24.98 1.56 -18.09
C LEU A 781 25.30 2.73 -19.04
N LYS A 782 24.29 3.30 -19.71
CA LYS A 782 24.46 4.45 -20.60
C LYS A 782 25.07 5.68 -19.89
N LEU A 783 24.76 5.86 -18.61
CA LEU A 783 25.25 6.97 -17.81
C LEU A 783 26.78 6.91 -17.66
N PHE A 784 27.32 5.71 -17.48
CA PHE A 784 28.74 5.52 -17.20
C PHE A 784 29.53 5.12 -18.46
N TYR A 785 28.99 4.31 -19.37
CA TYR A 785 29.72 3.77 -20.53
C TYR A 785 30.42 4.83 -21.41
N GLN A 786 29.76 5.94 -21.75
CA GLN A 786 30.24 6.82 -22.85
C GLN A 786 31.21 7.93 -22.42
N LYS A 787 31.35 8.24 -21.12
CA LYS A 787 32.13 9.41 -20.62
C LYS A 787 32.76 9.19 -19.24
N ASN A 788 33.10 7.95 -18.89
CA ASN A 788 33.58 7.61 -17.55
C ASN A 788 34.95 8.22 -17.23
N LYS A 789 35.01 9.04 -16.17
CA LYS A 789 36.25 9.57 -15.60
C LYS A 789 36.96 8.60 -14.62
N THR A 790 36.40 7.40 -14.44
CA THR A 790 36.83 6.42 -13.44
C THR A 790 36.63 5.00 -13.97
N ASN A 791 37.25 4.01 -13.33
CA ASN A 791 36.97 2.60 -13.63
C ASN A 791 35.58 2.26 -13.11
N VAL A 792 34.81 1.43 -13.84
CA VAL A 792 33.46 1.05 -13.43
C VAL A 792 33.26 -0.45 -13.54
N LEU A 793 32.83 -1.06 -12.43
CA LEU A 793 32.46 -2.47 -12.33
C LEU A 793 30.96 -2.58 -12.13
N PHE A 794 30.24 -3.14 -13.09
CA PHE A 794 28.83 -3.45 -12.95
C PHE A 794 28.61 -4.88 -12.50
N ILE A 795 27.73 -5.05 -11.53
CA ILE A 795 27.33 -6.33 -10.98
C ILE A 795 25.80 -6.43 -11.00
N ASN A 796 25.29 -7.49 -11.62
CA ASN A 796 23.86 -7.81 -11.64
C ASN A 796 23.52 -8.91 -10.61
N ASN A 797 22.25 -9.30 -10.50
CA ASN A 797 21.75 -10.35 -9.62
C ASN A 797 20.79 -11.27 -10.38
N PRO A 798 21.27 -12.16 -11.26
CA PRO A 798 20.41 -12.95 -12.15
C PRO A 798 19.42 -13.85 -11.40
N GLN A 799 19.75 -14.33 -10.20
CA GLN A 799 18.82 -15.13 -9.38
C GLN A 799 17.70 -14.31 -8.73
N TYR A 800 17.77 -12.98 -8.77
CA TYR A 800 16.82 -12.06 -8.16
C TYR A 800 16.48 -12.39 -6.70
N ASN A 801 17.55 -12.63 -5.93
CA ASN A 801 17.50 -13.08 -4.54
C ASN A 801 18.17 -12.09 -3.58
N TRP A 802 18.20 -10.80 -3.94
CA TRP A 802 18.84 -9.77 -3.12
C TRP A 802 20.31 -10.05 -2.84
N TYR A 803 21.00 -10.69 -3.77
CA TYR A 803 22.43 -11.01 -3.63
C TYR A 803 22.69 -11.92 -2.41
N HIS A 804 21.88 -12.97 -2.25
CA HIS A 804 22.01 -14.00 -1.22
C HIS A 804 22.55 -15.33 -1.78
N GLY A 805 22.91 -16.24 -0.87
CA GLY A 805 23.38 -17.58 -1.21
C GLY A 805 24.54 -17.53 -2.20
N SER A 806 24.43 -18.31 -3.28
CA SER A 806 25.45 -18.38 -4.32
C SER A 806 25.75 -17.05 -5.02
N GLU A 807 24.79 -16.10 -5.09
CA GLU A 807 25.05 -14.77 -5.63
C GLU A 807 25.97 -13.95 -4.72
N TRP A 808 25.87 -14.14 -3.40
CA TRP A 808 26.78 -13.47 -2.48
C TRP A 808 28.21 -13.98 -2.66
N GLU A 809 28.39 -15.30 -2.72
CA GLU A 809 29.69 -15.95 -2.96
C GLU A 809 30.31 -15.46 -4.28
N ARG A 810 29.51 -15.40 -5.35
CA ARG A 810 29.93 -14.87 -6.65
C ARG A 810 30.42 -13.42 -6.55
N ILE A 811 29.69 -12.55 -5.86
CA ILE A 811 30.12 -11.15 -5.67
C ILE A 811 31.43 -11.09 -4.91
N GLN A 812 31.60 -11.88 -3.85
CA GLN A 812 32.83 -11.85 -3.06
C GLN A 812 34.04 -12.18 -3.93
N LYS A 813 33.95 -13.23 -4.75
CA LYS A 813 34.99 -13.59 -5.70
C LYS A 813 35.30 -12.47 -6.70
N ILE A 814 34.27 -11.88 -7.31
CA ILE A 814 34.44 -10.75 -8.26
C ILE A 814 35.12 -9.56 -7.57
N ILE A 815 34.73 -9.22 -6.34
CA ILE A 815 35.33 -8.12 -5.58
C ILE A 815 36.80 -8.40 -5.25
N GLU A 816 37.13 -9.61 -4.82
CA GLU A 816 38.51 -10.01 -4.52
C GLU A 816 39.39 -9.98 -5.77
N GLU A 817 38.90 -10.48 -6.90
CA GLU A 817 39.67 -10.62 -8.13
C GLU A 817 39.79 -9.33 -8.93
N VAL A 818 38.70 -8.58 -9.06
CA VAL A 818 38.64 -7.40 -9.94
C VAL A 818 38.87 -6.10 -9.19
N ALA A 819 38.37 -5.98 -7.96
CA ALA A 819 38.48 -4.74 -7.20
C ALA A 819 39.72 -4.71 -6.29
N LEU A 820 39.81 -5.62 -5.32
CA LEU A 820 40.84 -5.57 -4.27
C LEU A 820 42.27 -5.85 -4.75
N LYS A 821 42.45 -6.63 -5.81
CA LYS A 821 43.78 -6.86 -6.43
C LYS A 821 44.32 -5.65 -7.19
N ARG A 822 43.45 -4.73 -7.61
CA ARG A 822 43.78 -3.66 -8.57
C ARG A 822 43.67 -2.25 -7.97
N PHE A 823 42.80 -2.06 -6.99
CA PHE A 823 42.49 -0.75 -6.42
C PHE A 823 42.65 -0.77 -4.90
N LYS A 824 43.10 0.36 -4.35
CA LYS A 824 43.12 0.56 -2.90
C LYS A 824 41.70 0.69 -2.37
N LYS A 825 41.43 0.15 -1.17
CA LYS A 825 40.07 0.10 -0.58
C LYS A 825 39.43 1.49 -0.47
N GLU A 826 40.22 2.48 -0.09
CA GLU A 826 39.80 3.88 0.03
C GLU A 826 39.40 4.53 -1.30
N ASN A 827 39.86 3.99 -2.42
CA ASN A 827 39.53 4.48 -3.77
C ASN A 827 38.33 3.76 -4.38
N ILE A 828 37.81 2.70 -3.75
CA ILE A 828 36.67 1.93 -4.22
C ILE A 828 35.37 2.53 -3.66
N ILE A 829 34.37 2.69 -4.53
CA ILE A 829 33.04 3.22 -4.21
C ILE A 829 31.99 2.16 -4.56
N SER A 830 31.18 1.73 -3.61
CA SER A 830 29.97 0.94 -3.89
C SER A 830 28.75 1.85 -4.03
N TYR A 831 27.96 1.64 -5.08
CA TYR A 831 26.81 2.47 -5.41
C TYR A 831 25.64 1.64 -5.93
N PHE A 832 24.45 1.89 -5.36
CA PHE A 832 23.16 1.99 -6.05
C PHE A 832 22.03 2.29 -5.06
N GLY A 833 20.77 2.15 -5.49
CA GLY A 833 19.59 2.19 -4.63
C GLY A 833 18.69 0.96 -4.68
N SER A 834 17.65 0.94 -3.85
CA SER A 834 16.71 -0.19 -3.74
C SER A 834 17.44 -1.52 -3.44
N MET A 835 17.14 -2.60 -4.16
CA MET A 835 17.85 -3.90 -4.06
C MET A 835 19.36 -3.77 -4.34
N GLY A 836 19.75 -2.92 -5.29
CA GLY A 836 21.17 -2.65 -5.55
C GLY A 836 21.83 -1.87 -4.40
N GLY A 837 21.07 -1.00 -3.74
CA GLY A 837 21.50 -0.29 -2.53
C GLY A 837 21.72 -1.23 -1.34
N TYR A 838 20.93 -2.30 -1.22
CA TYR A 838 21.20 -3.38 -0.27
C TYR A 838 22.57 -4.01 -0.51
N ALA A 839 22.87 -4.39 -1.75
CA ALA A 839 24.17 -4.98 -2.09
C ALA A 839 25.34 -4.00 -1.94
N ALA A 840 25.17 -2.77 -2.41
CA ALA A 840 26.16 -1.72 -2.27
C ALA A 840 26.52 -1.46 -0.81
N LEU A 841 25.51 -1.40 0.08
CA LEU A 841 25.72 -1.26 1.51
C LEU A 841 26.39 -2.51 2.11
N ARG A 842 25.93 -3.72 1.78
CA ARG A 842 26.52 -4.96 2.29
C ARG A 842 28.00 -5.09 1.92
N VAL A 843 28.34 -4.84 0.65
CA VAL A 843 29.73 -4.84 0.15
C VAL A 843 30.54 -3.73 0.81
N GLY A 844 29.98 -2.53 0.90
CA GLY A 844 30.59 -1.38 1.57
C GLY A 844 30.99 -1.68 3.02
N LEU A 845 30.06 -2.24 3.79
CA LEU A 845 30.27 -2.65 5.19
C LEU A 845 31.28 -3.80 5.31
N THR A 846 31.22 -4.79 4.42
CA THR A 846 32.08 -5.97 4.47
C THR A 846 33.55 -5.62 4.21
N TYR A 847 33.81 -4.76 3.23
CA TYR A 847 35.18 -4.47 2.77
C TYR A 847 35.72 -3.10 3.23
N GLY A 848 34.88 -2.25 3.81
CA GLY A 848 35.25 -0.89 4.23
C GLY A 848 35.36 0.09 3.05
N PHE A 849 34.53 -0.09 2.02
CA PHE A 849 34.53 0.81 0.85
C PHE A 849 33.72 2.07 1.13
N ARG A 850 34.04 3.15 0.39
CA ARG A 850 33.16 4.32 0.31
C ARG A 850 31.83 3.88 -0.27
N THR A 851 30.73 4.26 0.35
CA THR A 851 29.41 3.78 -0.05
C THR A 851 28.46 4.94 -0.27
N VAL A 852 27.82 5.00 -1.44
CA VAL A 852 26.79 5.98 -1.77
C VAL A 852 25.51 5.23 -2.12
N ILE A 853 24.47 5.36 -1.31
CA ILE A 853 23.23 4.62 -1.46
C ILE A 853 22.01 5.54 -1.39
N PHE A 854 20.96 5.18 -2.11
CA PHE A 854 19.66 5.86 -2.03
C PHE A 854 18.53 4.85 -1.88
N ASN A 855 17.60 5.07 -0.95
CA ASN A 855 16.50 4.16 -0.65
C ASN A 855 16.91 2.67 -0.57
N PRO A 856 18.03 2.32 0.14
CA PRO A 856 18.51 0.95 0.23
C PRO A 856 17.53 0.07 1.02
N GLN A 857 17.43 -1.19 0.62
CA GLN A 857 16.52 -2.14 1.24
C GLN A 857 17.11 -2.79 2.50
N VAL A 858 17.40 -1.99 3.55
CA VAL A 858 18.21 -2.41 4.70
C VAL A 858 17.65 -3.59 5.50
N ASP A 859 16.32 -3.69 5.59
CA ASP A 859 15.62 -4.77 6.30
C ASP A 859 14.70 -5.57 5.37
N LEU A 860 15.11 -6.78 5.00
CA LEU A 860 14.29 -7.60 4.11
C LEU A 860 12.94 -8.04 4.70
N LYS A 861 12.76 -8.07 6.03
CA LYS A 861 11.45 -8.34 6.64
C LYS A 861 10.47 -7.20 6.35
N LEU A 862 10.96 -5.96 6.42
CA LEU A 862 10.23 -4.76 6.03
C LEU A 862 9.72 -4.86 4.59
N TRP A 863 10.60 -5.27 3.67
CA TRP A 863 10.26 -5.37 2.24
C TRP A 863 9.35 -6.55 1.93
N ILE A 864 9.49 -7.67 2.64
CA ILE A 864 8.53 -8.79 2.58
C ILE A 864 7.12 -8.32 2.97
N LYS A 865 7.02 -7.48 4.01
CA LYS A 865 5.74 -6.92 4.49
C LYS A 865 5.12 -5.94 3.49
N HIS A 866 5.92 -5.01 2.94
CA HIS A 866 5.42 -3.99 2.01
C HIS A 866 5.22 -4.49 0.58
N ARG A 867 5.92 -5.56 0.18
CA ARG A 867 5.86 -6.13 -1.18
C ARG A 867 5.68 -7.65 -1.13
N PRO A 868 4.44 -8.15 -0.90
CA PRO A 868 4.17 -9.59 -0.77
C PRO A 868 4.61 -10.44 -1.96
N SER A 869 4.65 -9.87 -3.17
CA SER A 869 5.16 -10.56 -4.38
C SER A 869 6.64 -10.94 -4.29
N ILE A 870 7.42 -10.25 -3.44
CA ILE A 870 8.83 -10.55 -3.18
C ILE A 870 8.98 -11.63 -2.11
N SER A 871 7.98 -11.79 -1.23
CA SER A 871 8.04 -12.72 -0.09
C SER A 871 8.27 -14.17 -0.52
N VAL A 872 7.67 -14.60 -1.63
CA VAL A 872 7.85 -15.95 -2.16
C VAL A 872 9.31 -16.22 -2.52
N ARG A 873 10.04 -15.21 -3.02
CA ARG A 873 11.44 -15.33 -3.42
C ARG A 873 12.36 -15.34 -2.22
N LEU A 874 12.24 -14.35 -1.33
CA LEU A 874 13.10 -14.26 -0.14
C LEU A 874 12.88 -15.42 0.85
N LYS A 875 11.70 -16.03 0.89
CA LYS A 875 11.45 -17.22 1.71
C LYS A 875 12.14 -18.49 1.21
N LYS A 876 12.58 -18.54 -0.06
CA LYS A 876 13.36 -19.67 -0.60
C LYS A 876 14.81 -19.66 -0.10
N GLU A 877 15.32 -18.48 0.26
CA GLU A 877 16.68 -18.33 0.77
C GLU A 877 16.78 -18.88 2.19
N LYS A 878 17.72 -19.80 2.42
CA LYS A 878 17.90 -20.48 3.72
C LYS A 878 18.29 -19.49 4.82
N GLU A 879 19.07 -18.46 4.49
CA GLU A 879 19.57 -17.47 5.42
C GLU A 879 19.48 -16.06 4.84
N LEU A 880 18.48 -15.29 5.27
CA LEU A 880 18.36 -13.88 4.93
C LEU A 880 19.26 -13.03 5.83
N VAL A 881 20.15 -12.25 5.20
CA VAL A 881 21.00 -11.30 5.91
C VAL A 881 20.29 -9.95 5.97
N HIS A 882 19.79 -9.60 7.16
CA HIS A 882 19.25 -8.28 7.45
C HIS A 882 20.39 -7.33 7.82
N LEU A 883 20.58 -6.24 7.09
CA LEU A 883 21.75 -5.37 7.29
C LEU A 883 21.76 -4.74 8.68
N GLN A 884 20.59 -4.46 9.27
CA GLN A 884 20.52 -3.94 10.64
C GLN A 884 21.06 -4.90 11.71
N ASN A 885 21.14 -6.19 11.40
CA ASN A 885 21.64 -7.22 12.31
C ASN A 885 23.16 -7.42 12.19
N LEU A 886 23.82 -6.84 11.19
CA LEU A 886 25.28 -6.93 11.05
C LEU A 886 25.98 -6.24 12.21
N ASP A 887 27.22 -6.64 12.51
CA ASP A 887 28.00 -6.05 13.60
C ASP A 887 28.15 -4.53 13.43
N THR A 888 28.00 -3.76 14.52
CA THR A 888 28.13 -2.29 14.47
C THR A 888 29.54 -1.88 14.05
N GLY A 889 30.57 -2.66 14.41
CA GLY A 889 31.96 -2.43 14.01
C GLY A 889 32.20 -2.44 12.49
N LEU A 890 31.29 -3.01 11.69
CA LEU A 890 31.34 -2.89 10.22
C LEU A 890 30.88 -1.50 9.75
N TYR A 891 29.86 -0.93 10.39
CA TYR A 891 29.41 0.44 10.11
C TYR A 891 30.46 1.48 10.51
N GLU A 892 31.24 1.22 11.56
CA GLU A 892 32.32 2.12 11.99
C GLU A 892 33.47 2.22 10.98
N LYS A 893 33.64 1.18 10.14
CA LYS A 893 34.73 1.05 9.17
C LYS A 893 34.39 1.57 7.78
N ALA A 894 33.12 1.82 7.47
CA ALA A 894 32.69 2.22 6.14
C ALA A 894 32.26 3.70 6.12
N PRO A 895 32.82 4.54 5.23
CA PRO A 895 32.26 5.87 4.96
C PRO A 895 30.93 5.73 4.21
N LEU A 896 29.82 6.20 4.80
CA LEU A 896 28.47 6.00 4.23
C LEU A 896 27.80 7.32 3.86
N TYR A 897 27.22 7.38 2.66
CA TYR A 897 26.32 8.44 2.22
C TYR A 897 24.96 7.81 1.94
N TYR A 898 23.96 8.16 2.74
CA TYR A 898 22.61 7.61 2.67
C TYR A 898 21.63 8.69 2.22
N ILE A 899 20.95 8.46 1.10
CA ILE A 899 19.84 9.29 0.62
C ILE A 899 18.51 8.56 0.86
N ALA A 900 17.55 9.21 1.49
CA ALA A 900 16.22 8.67 1.74
C ALA A 900 15.14 9.56 1.11
N SER A 901 14.13 8.93 0.52
CA SER A 901 12.89 9.58 0.10
C SER A 901 11.91 9.70 1.29
N SER A 902 10.79 10.37 1.04
CA SER A 902 9.62 10.44 1.91
C SER A 902 8.59 9.33 1.64
N SER A 903 8.95 8.29 0.87
CA SER A 903 8.14 7.08 0.77
C SER A 903 8.16 6.33 2.12
N MET A 904 7.06 5.66 2.47
CA MET A 904 6.91 5.07 3.80
C MET A 904 7.95 3.98 4.06
N GLU A 905 8.14 3.08 3.10
CA GLU A 905 9.12 2.00 3.18
C GLU A 905 10.56 2.54 3.30
N ASP A 906 10.87 3.66 2.66
CA ASP A 906 12.20 4.27 2.71
C ASP A 906 12.43 5.04 4.01
N VAL A 907 11.39 5.65 4.58
CA VAL A 907 11.42 6.27 5.91
C VAL A 907 11.65 5.22 6.98
N GLU A 908 10.90 4.11 6.96
CA GLU A 908 11.09 3.01 7.92
C GLU A 908 12.49 2.37 7.77
N ALA A 909 12.97 2.18 6.53
CA ALA A 909 14.33 1.71 6.27
C ALA A 909 15.40 2.70 6.78
N PHE A 910 15.19 4.00 6.58
CA PHE A 910 16.08 5.04 7.08
C PHE A 910 16.11 5.07 8.61
N GLU A 911 14.96 4.94 9.29
CA GLU A 911 14.91 4.87 10.76
C GLU A 911 15.66 3.65 11.31
N ILE A 912 15.50 2.48 10.68
CA ILE A 912 16.26 1.27 11.03
C ILE A 912 17.76 1.52 10.87
N PHE A 913 18.18 2.17 9.79
CA PHE A 913 19.57 2.55 9.56
C PHE A 913 20.09 3.55 10.61
N VAL A 914 19.31 4.59 10.93
CA VAL A 914 19.66 5.61 11.94
C VAL A 914 19.80 4.97 13.32
N ASN A 915 18.90 4.07 13.71
CA ASN A 915 19.00 3.29 14.94
C ASN A 915 20.27 2.44 14.99
N LYS A 916 20.75 1.98 13.83
CA LYS A 916 21.97 1.18 13.76
C LYS A 916 23.22 2.04 13.95
N ILE A 917 23.30 3.17 13.23
CA ILE A 917 24.47 4.06 13.33
C ILE A 917 24.54 4.80 14.67
N SER A 918 23.42 5.01 15.37
CA SER A 918 23.42 5.59 16.71
C SER A 918 24.10 4.72 17.76
N LEU A 919 24.32 3.43 17.46
CA LEU A 919 25.04 2.49 18.31
C LEU A 919 26.54 2.43 18.01
N CYS A 920 27.00 3.08 16.94
CA CYS A 920 28.41 3.12 16.57
C CYS A 920 29.19 4.01 17.55
N LYS A 921 30.40 3.60 17.91
CA LYS A 921 31.35 4.39 18.71
C LYS A 921 32.21 5.27 17.83
N ASN A 922 32.42 4.89 16.58
CA ASN A 922 33.17 5.66 15.60
C ASN A 922 32.44 5.59 14.26
N GLY A 923 32.55 6.63 13.44
CA GLY A 923 32.02 6.56 12.08
C GLY A 923 31.84 7.92 11.44
N LEU A 924 31.71 7.91 10.12
CA LEU A 924 31.41 9.07 9.29
C LEU A 924 30.18 8.74 8.43
N PHE A 925 29.09 9.43 8.70
CA PHE A 925 27.81 9.23 8.01
C PHE A 925 27.37 10.56 7.42
N ILE A 926 26.97 10.54 6.16
CA ILE A 926 26.31 11.67 5.53
C ILE A 926 24.91 11.24 5.20
N LEU A 927 23.92 11.92 5.78
CA LEU A 927 22.51 11.58 5.61
C LEU A 927 21.83 12.70 4.83
N GLU A 928 20.99 12.32 3.87
CA GLU A 928 20.19 13.24 3.10
C GLU A 928 18.75 12.71 2.98
N LYS A 929 17.77 13.47 3.45
CA LYS A 929 16.35 13.20 3.23
C LYS A 929 15.82 14.18 2.22
N ILE A 930 15.12 13.66 1.22
CA ILE A 930 14.54 14.43 0.14
C ILE A 930 13.02 14.32 0.27
N PRO A 931 12.27 15.44 0.31
CA PRO A 931 10.82 15.46 0.52
C PRO A 931 10.05 15.06 -0.76
N ASP A 932 10.46 13.97 -1.40
CA ASP A 932 9.84 13.37 -2.58
C ASP A 932 9.47 11.92 -2.25
N ASN A 933 8.36 11.38 -2.76
CA ASN A 933 7.89 10.03 -2.43
C ASN A 933 8.36 8.95 -3.41
N LEU A 934 9.25 9.31 -4.34
CA LEU A 934 9.79 8.37 -5.32
C LEU A 934 10.83 7.44 -4.69
N HIS A 935 10.47 6.16 -4.62
CA HIS A 935 11.42 5.10 -4.25
C HIS A 935 12.50 4.92 -5.33
N ASP A 936 12.08 4.81 -6.59
CA ASP A 936 12.98 4.66 -7.74
C ASP A 936 13.22 6.02 -8.42
N GLY A 937 14.45 6.25 -8.87
CA GLY A 937 14.77 7.42 -9.70
C GLY A 937 14.98 8.73 -8.94
N ILE A 938 14.83 8.75 -7.60
CA ILE A 938 15.05 9.96 -6.79
C ILE A 938 16.42 10.58 -7.07
N PHE A 939 17.47 9.76 -7.16
CA PHE A 939 18.82 10.22 -7.46
C PHE A 939 18.92 10.94 -8.82
N GLY A 940 18.28 10.38 -9.85
CA GLY A 940 18.28 10.99 -11.19
C GLY A 940 17.52 12.31 -11.24
N LEU A 941 16.40 12.41 -10.49
CA LEU A 941 15.62 13.64 -10.39
C LEU A 941 16.35 14.73 -9.61
N THR A 942 17.00 14.37 -8.50
CA THR A 942 17.77 15.30 -7.67
C THR A 942 18.95 15.87 -8.43
N TYR A 943 19.68 15.02 -9.16
CA TYR A 943 20.94 15.42 -9.80
C TYR A 943 20.82 15.75 -11.30
N LYS A 944 19.64 15.59 -11.91
CA LYS A 944 19.25 16.06 -13.25
C LYS A 944 20.29 15.76 -14.35
N GLY A 945 20.74 14.51 -14.47
CA GLY A 945 21.72 14.11 -15.48
C GLY A 945 23.20 14.34 -15.10
N ARG A 946 23.48 14.74 -13.85
CA ARG A 946 24.84 14.86 -13.27
C ARG A 946 25.12 13.82 -12.20
N GLU A 947 24.52 12.65 -12.34
CA GLU A 947 24.57 11.58 -11.33
C GLU A 947 26.00 11.11 -11.10
N GLN A 948 26.80 10.95 -12.16
CA GLN A 948 28.19 10.52 -12.02
C GLN A 948 29.04 11.56 -11.27
N GLU A 949 28.96 12.84 -11.64
CA GLU A 949 29.68 13.90 -10.92
C GLU A 949 29.23 14.00 -9.47
N ALA A 950 27.93 13.82 -9.21
CA ALA A 950 27.40 13.78 -7.86
C ALA A 950 28.01 12.62 -7.07
N ILE A 951 27.94 11.38 -7.56
CA ILE A 951 28.49 10.21 -6.85
C ILE A 951 29.97 10.40 -6.51
N LEU A 952 30.78 10.81 -7.48
CA LEU A 952 32.21 11.04 -7.28
C LEU A 952 32.47 12.22 -6.34
N GLY A 953 31.70 13.30 -6.45
CA GLY A 953 31.78 14.45 -5.55
C GLY A 953 31.43 14.08 -4.10
N LEU A 954 30.39 13.28 -3.91
CA LEU A 954 29.96 12.78 -2.60
C LEU A 954 31.00 11.82 -1.99
N ALA A 955 31.60 10.94 -2.81
CA ALA A 955 32.68 10.05 -2.37
C ALA A 955 33.98 10.79 -2.02
N LYS A 956 34.31 11.85 -2.77
CA LYS A 956 35.43 12.74 -2.43
C LYS A 956 35.16 13.54 -1.17
N MET A 957 33.91 13.95 -0.95
CA MET A 957 33.49 14.56 0.31
C MET A 957 33.73 13.60 1.47
N GLN A 958 33.34 12.33 1.37
CA GLN A 958 33.66 11.31 2.38
C GLN A 958 35.18 11.22 2.63
N GLN A 959 35.99 11.14 1.57
CA GLN A 959 37.45 11.03 1.69
C GLN A 959 38.07 12.22 2.43
N ARG A 960 37.59 13.45 2.17
CA ARG A 960 38.07 14.67 2.86
C ARG A 960 37.89 14.61 4.38
N TYR A 961 36.85 13.92 4.85
CA TYR A 961 36.53 13.80 6.28
C TYR A 961 37.05 12.48 6.91
N TYR A 962 37.70 11.59 6.14
CA TYR A 962 37.98 10.21 6.56
C TYR A 962 39.39 9.85 7.06
N PRO A 963 40.43 10.71 7.16
CA PRO A 963 41.52 10.39 8.07
C PRO A 963 41.05 10.67 9.50
N ILE A 964 40.70 9.62 10.25
CA ILE A 964 40.43 9.67 11.70
C ILE A 964 41.61 10.30 12.49
N GLY A 965 42.80 10.35 11.88
CA GLY A 965 44.04 10.89 12.47
C GLY A 965 44.26 12.40 12.37
N ASP A 966 43.69 13.11 11.38
CA ASP A 966 43.94 14.55 11.20
C ASP A 966 42.64 15.36 11.16
N TYR A 967 42.55 16.24 12.14
CA TYR A 967 41.41 17.03 12.58
C TYR A 967 40.71 17.82 11.47
N VAL A 968 39.59 17.32 10.97
CA VAL A 968 38.50 18.22 10.61
C VAL A 968 37.79 18.63 11.89
N LYS A 969 37.92 19.90 12.29
CA LYS A 969 37.07 20.52 13.30
C LYS A 969 35.65 20.58 12.74
N LEU A 970 34.82 19.62 13.10
CA LEU A 970 33.36 19.79 12.98
C LEU A 970 32.96 20.65 14.17
N ASP A 971 32.44 21.85 13.88
CA ASP A 971 32.34 22.93 14.88
C ASP A 971 31.25 22.71 15.95
N ASN A 972 30.28 21.83 15.69
CA ASN A 972 29.11 21.66 16.54
C ASN A 972 29.07 20.28 17.21
N ARG A 973 29.50 20.23 18.48
CA ARG A 973 29.23 19.10 19.37
C ARG A 973 27.73 19.05 19.68
N VAL A 974 27.13 17.88 19.52
CA VAL A 974 25.74 17.64 19.92
C VAL A 974 25.67 17.49 21.44
N GLU A 975 24.92 18.36 22.11
CA GLU A 975 24.76 18.33 23.56
C GLU A 975 23.81 17.22 24.01
N ASN A 976 22.66 17.08 23.34
CA ASN A 976 21.71 15.99 23.58
C ASN A 976 21.67 15.03 22.38
N VAL A 977 22.36 13.90 22.53
CA VAL A 977 22.49 12.88 21.48
C VAL A 977 21.16 12.18 21.18
N GLU A 978 20.29 11.99 22.19
CA GLU A 978 19.00 11.34 22.00
C GLU A 978 18.05 12.21 21.18
N ASP A 979 17.91 13.49 21.55
CA ASP A 979 17.09 14.47 20.80
C ASP A 979 17.59 14.64 19.37
N PHE A 980 18.90 14.59 19.17
CA PHE A 980 19.50 14.69 17.84
C PHE A 980 19.11 13.53 16.93
N TRP A 981 19.18 12.29 17.42
CA TRP A 981 18.75 11.13 16.64
C TRP A 981 17.25 11.14 16.38
N MET A 982 16.44 11.61 17.33
CA MET A 982 15.01 11.81 17.15
C MET A 982 14.73 12.86 16.06
N MET A 983 15.41 14.00 16.09
CA MET A 983 15.31 15.05 15.07
C MET A 983 15.63 14.51 13.67
N ILE A 984 16.68 13.71 13.51
CA ILE A 984 17.04 13.12 12.20
C ILE A 984 15.92 12.23 11.66
N LYS A 985 15.33 11.40 12.51
CA LYS A 985 14.23 10.50 12.12
C LYS A 985 13.01 11.30 11.68
N GLU A 986 12.63 12.31 12.45
CA GLU A 986 11.42 13.12 12.24
C GLU A 986 11.52 14.14 11.10
N SER A 987 12.74 14.56 10.73
CA SER A 987 12.96 15.58 9.70
C SER A 987 12.47 15.11 8.33
N MET A 988 11.71 15.91 7.58
CA MET A 988 11.22 15.54 6.24
C MET A 988 12.25 15.79 5.13
N SER A 989 13.03 16.84 5.31
CA SER A 989 14.15 17.24 4.48
C SER A 989 15.32 17.49 5.39
N LEU A 990 16.47 16.91 5.08
CA LEU A 990 17.70 17.21 5.79
C LEU A 990 18.89 16.87 4.89
N ARG A 991 19.98 17.59 5.06
CA ARG A 991 21.32 17.09 4.70
C ARG A 991 22.19 17.34 5.90
N ILE A 992 22.91 16.33 6.36
CA ILE A 992 23.75 16.44 7.55
C ILE A 992 24.97 15.52 7.45
N ILE A 993 26.12 16.03 7.88
CA ILE A 993 27.33 15.24 8.09
C ILE A 993 27.44 14.93 9.58
N ILE A 994 27.58 13.65 9.91
CA ILE A 994 27.66 13.13 11.27
C ILE A 994 29.00 12.43 11.44
N GLN A 995 29.76 12.83 12.44
CA GLN A 995 30.94 12.11 12.87
C GLN A 995 30.77 11.68 14.33
N ILE A 996 30.98 10.39 14.60
CA ILE A 996 30.94 9.84 15.95
C ILE A 996 32.37 9.55 16.41
N ARG A 997 32.71 9.95 17.63
CA ARG A 997 33.99 9.69 18.29
C ARG A 997 33.76 9.30 19.75
N GLY A 998 33.86 8.01 20.05
CA GLY A 998 33.45 7.45 21.35
C GLY A 998 31.96 7.68 21.60
N SER A 999 31.63 8.46 22.63
CA SER A 999 30.26 8.86 22.98
C SER A 999 29.87 10.24 22.45
N ILE A 1000 30.76 10.93 21.74
CA ILE A 1000 30.55 12.30 21.27
C ILE A 1000 30.13 12.28 19.81
N VAL A 1001 29.04 12.98 19.51
CA VAL A 1001 28.55 13.20 18.14
C VAL A 1001 28.85 14.64 17.72
N TYR A 1002 29.48 14.78 16.56
CA TYR A 1002 29.77 16.05 15.91
C TYR A 1002 28.99 16.18 14.62
N THR A 1003 28.57 17.41 14.29
CA THR A 1003 27.83 17.68 13.06
C THR A 1003 28.41 18.86 12.28
N LEU A 1004 28.25 18.82 10.96
CA LEU A 1004 28.52 19.94 10.07
C LEU A 1004 27.41 20.04 9.03
N ASP A 1005 27.03 21.28 8.76
CA ASP A 1005 26.10 21.68 7.70
C ASP A 1005 24.68 21.12 7.89
N ILE A 1006 23.91 21.74 8.78
CA ILE A 1006 22.46 21.54 8.85
C ILE A 1006 21.82 22.53 7.87
N GLN A 1007 21.78 22.21 6.58
CA GLN A 1007 20.84 22.91 5.70
C GLN A 1007 19.42 22.46 6.08
N ARG A 1008 18.76 23.22 6.96
CA ARG A 1008 17.32 23.13 7.18
C ARG A 1008 16.65 23.75 5.96
N GLY A 1009 16.11 22.90 5.09
CA GLY A 1009 15.20 23.32 4.01
C GLY A 1009 13.83 23.67 4.57
#